data_AF-A0A1G7V0B7-F1
#
_entry.id   AF-A0A1G7V0B7-F1
#
_cell.length_a   1.000
_cell.length_b   1.000
_cell.length_c   1.000
_cell.angle_alpha   90.00
_cell.angle_beta   90.00
_cell.angle_gamma   90.00
#
_symmetry.space_group_name_H-M   'P 1'
#
loop_
_entity.id
_entity.type
_entity.pdbx_description
1 polymer ?
#
loop_
_entity_poly.entity_id
_entity_poly.type
_entity_poly.pdbx_seq_one_letter_code
_entity_poly.pdbx_strand_id
1 'polypeptide(L)'
;MLFTKIQKGNYQDSINLMLLSAEVNKVDGVIQAQVMMATDANKDIFKGAGLATPELDSASANDLAIVVETEDQAVFEKVLEEIDHFLEDLSVKKQTDNKVDVDNWEDALEALPDANLALVSIAGEYAAYEIEKAIDNNLHVFSFSDNVSMEDEVRLKEKAHEKGLLFMGPDCGTGIISSIPMAFTNVVKPGNIGVVAASGTGIQEVTTIIDRLGGGVVHAIGTGGRDLKEAVGARTMIDAIIALEKHPLTDVICVISKPPAKAVRDKVVKVLQSLSKPVVAIFLGEKPVEHIGNVALAYTLEEAARIAIDLSNGEQVKANYTDPLDNSFEANLQGKTVKGLYSGGTLANEAAMLIADALELGEIQNEEGFILNTHGFQVMDLGDDVYTKGKPHPMIDPSIRIQKLEEAFANEDTGVILLDVVLGYGSHADMANALIPTIEENLNKMTDSDREIYVVATVTGTVNDPQDYDKAVADLKEAGVYVEATNAKAVRLALELMGVHYQFSDKKHVEYQGEKVELPSPSEQVQELVMTSPRVINIGIESFVDPIIKYGGKAIQFNWRPKAGGNKKLIRILNELEKHADAIDAANQKVINRMRDSQPYLVDVKYAKEVIPELNTEEKVILHAGPPVKYENMTGPMQGSVIGAMLFEGWASNHEEAQKQIDAGEIKFMPCHHVGAVGPMGGITTANFPVFIVENKADGTTGYCIMNEGIGTVLRFGANNEEVINRLIWMRDVLGPVLGQALRQIDGGINVNVMIAKAITMGDEFHQRNIAASLVFLKEIAPVITSLDIDANQKQEVIQFLADTDQFFLNIAMATGKSIVDYARKIKEGCIVTTMARNGENFGIRIAAMGDQWFTAPVNTPKGLYFTGYSEEDGSKDIGDSAITETIGLGGSAIVAAPGVTRFIGAGGFEDAVRISNEQSKIVSAQNPNWSIPTWDFRGSNLGIDIRKVVETGIEPIINTGIAHKKAGIGQVGAGTVTAPIACFEKALVAFAESLGIQVDE
;
A
#
# COMPACT_ATOMS: atom_id res chain seq x y z
N MET A 1 -14.10 -27.46 -2.22
CA MET A 1 -13.77 -26.71 -3.46
C MET A 1 -13.19 -25.37 -3.05
N LEU A 2 -12.25 -24.82 -3.81
CA LEU A 2 -11.69 -23.50 -3.53
C LEU A 2 -12.50 -22.43 -4.27
N PHE A 3 -12.96 -21.42 -3.53
CA PHE A 3 -13.56 -20.22 -4.07
C PHE A 3 -12.63 -19.03 -3.78
N THR A 4 -12.42 -18.16 -4.76
CA THR A 4 -11.51 -17.02 -4.64
C THR A 4 -12.18 -15.72 -5.07
N LYS A 5 -12.00 -14.67 -4.26
CA LYS A 5 -12.34 -13.29 -4.59
C LYS A 5 -11.12 -12.42 -4.39
N ILE A 6 -10.74 -11.66 -5.43
CA ILE A 6 -9.71 -10.62 -5.34
C ILE A 6 -10.42 -9.27 -5.35
N GLN A 7 -10.28 -8.49 -4.27
CA GLN A 7 -10.73 -7.11 -4.21
C GLN A 7 -9.54 -6.19 -4.53
N LYS A 8 -9.55 -5.64 -5.75
CA LYS A 8 -8.40 -4.88 -6.27
C LYS A 8 -8.21 -3.54 -5.55
N GLY A 9 -6.96 -3.23 -5.21
CA GLY A 9 -6.58 -1.96 -4.57
C GLY A 9 -7.17 -1.74 -3.17
N ASN A 10 -7.79 -2.77 -2.56
CA ASN A 10 -8.33 -2.70 -1.21
C ASN A 10 -7.25 -3.08 -0.19
N TYR A 11 -6.28 -2.18 0.03
CA TYR A 11 -5.23 -2.41 1.01
C TYR A 11 -5.76 -2.27 2.45
N GLN A 12 -5.53 -3.28 3.27
CA GLN A 12 -6.01 -3.35 4.65
C GLN A 12 -4.87 -3.74 5.60
N ASP A 13 -4.99 -3.31 6.86
CA ASP A 13 -4.06 -3.65 7.94
C ASP A 13 -3.98 -5.18 8.12
N SER A 14 -2.75 -5.72 8.12
CA SER A 14 -2.52 -7.17 8.23
C SER A 14 -3.09 -7.75 9.52
N ILE A 15 -3.08 -7.03 10.65
CA ILE A 15 -3.66 -7.54 11.90
C ILE A 15 -5.17 -7.70 11.76
N ASN A 16 -5.84 -6.70 11.19
CA ASN A 16 -7.29 -6.77 10.97
C ASN A 16 -7.67 -7.91 10.04
N LEU A 17 -6.90 -8.14 8.97
CA LEU A 17 -7.12 -9.24 8.04
C LEU A 17 -6.89 -10.62 8.66
N MET A 18 -5.91 -10.72 9.55
CA MET A 18 -5.62 -11.98 10.25
C MET A 18 -6.71 -12.30 11.29
N LEU A 19 -7.22 -11.30 12.02
CA LEU A 19 -8.38 -11.45 12.89
C LEU A 19 -9.63 -11.83 12.08
N LEU A 20 -9.85 -11.16 10.95
CA LEU A 20 -10.94 -11.47 10.03
C LEU A 20 -10.84 -12.90 9.49
N SER A 21 -9.64 -13.36 9.14
CA SER A 21 -9.41 -14.75 8.76
C SER A 21 -9.85 -15.70 9.87
N ALA A 22 -9.51 -15.43 11.14
CA ALA A 22 -9.92 -16.25 12.27
C ALA A 22 -11.45 -16.27 12.46
N GLU A 23 -12.14 -15.13 12.34
CA GLU A 23 -13.61 -15.07 12.43
C GLU A 23 -14.30 -15.82 11.29
N VAL A 24 -13.82 -15.63 10.06
CA VAL A 24 -14.38 -16.32 8.88
C VAL A 24 -14.23 -17.84 8.98
N ASN A 25 -13.15 -18.33 9.59
CA ASN A 25 -12.96 -19.77 9.83
C ASN A 25 -13.97 -20.36 10.84
N LYS A 26 -14.66 -19.54 11.63
CA LYS A 26 -15.73 -20.00 12.55
C LYS A 26 -17.08 -20.15 11.87
N VAL A 27 -17.23 -19.73 10.61
CA VAL A 27 -18.50 -19.83 9.88
C VAL A 27 -18.82 -21.29 9.55
N ASP A 28 -19.99 -21.77 9.98
CA ASP A 28 -20.47 -23.12 9.67
C ASP A 28 -20.39 -23.45 8.17
N GLY A 29 -19.70 -24.54 7.83
CA GLY A 29 -19.52 -25.00 6.46
C GLY A 29 -18.23 -24.52 5.77
N VAL A 30 -17.43 -23.67 6.43
CA VAL A 30 -16.05 -23.37 6.03
C VAL A 30 -15.13 -24.51 6.49
N ILE A 31 -14.38 -25.10 5.56
CA ILE A 31 -13.33 -26.08 5.89
C ILE A 31 -12.07 -25.32 6.31
N GLN A 32 -11.71 -24.32 5.51
CA GLN A 32 -10.57 -23.44 5.75
C GLN A 32 -10.76 -22.14 4.97
N ALA A 33 -10.40 -21.00 5.55
CA ALA A 33 -10.42 -19.71 4.87
C ALA A 33 -9.17 -18.89 5.20
N GLN A 34 -8.72 -18.07 4.25
CA GLN A 34 -7.71 -17.06 4.48
C GLN A 34 -8.08 -15.77 3.76
N VAL A 35 -7.91 -14.66 4.49
CA VAL A 35 -8.14 -13.30 4.04
C VAL A 35 -6.86 -12.51 4.29
N MET A 36 -6.12 -12.19 3.24
CA MET A 36 -4.80 -11.55 3.36
C MET A 36 -4.54 -10.61 2.18
N MET A 37 -3.65 -9.63 2.36
CA MET A 37 -3.08 -8.90 1.22
C MET A 37 -2.31 -9.87 0.33
N ALA A 38 -2.43 -9.76 -1.00
CA ALA A 38 -1.78 -10.67 -1.95
C ALA A 38 -0.30 -10.33 -2.20
N THR A 39 0.48 -10.13 -1.14
CA THR A 39 1.95 -10.03 -1.20
C THR A 39 2.56 -11.37 -1.61
N ASP A 40 3.79 -11.38 -2.13
CA ASP A 40 4.45 -12.64 -2.51
C ASP A 40 4.60 -13.60 -1.31
N ALA A 41 4.95 -13.07 -0.13
CA ALA A 41 5.02 -13.85 1.10
C ALA A 41 3.67 -14.47 1.49
N ASN A 42 2.58 -13.71 1.35
CA ASN A 42 1.24 -14.22 1.67
C ASN A 42 0.74 -15.22 0.63
N LYS A 43 1.08 -15.05 -0.66
CA LYS A 43 0.80 -16.06 -1.69
C LYS A 43 1.48 -17.39 -1.39
N ASP A 44 2.70 -17.37 -0.86
CA ASP A 44 3.38 -18.58 -0.39
C ASP A 44 2.69 -19.21 0.82
N ILE A 45 2.10 -18.39 1.71
CA ILE A 45 1.27 -18.87 2.82
C ILE A 45 0.01 -19.57 2.29
N PHE A 46 -0.73 -18.96 1.36
CA PHE A 46 -1.87 -19.61 0.70
C PHE A 46 -1.46 -20.94 0.04
N LYS A 47 -0.32 -20.98 -0.66
CA LYS A 47 0.22 -22.19 -1.30
C LYS A 47 0.57 -23.28 -0.29
N GLY A 48 1.28 -22.92 0.78
CA GLY A 48 1.60 -23.85 1.87
C GLY A 48 0.37 -24.39 2.57
N ALA A 49 -0.70 -23.59 2.61
CA ALA A 49 -1.99 -23.92 3.20
C ALA A 49 -2.94 -24.69 2.27
N GLY A 50 -2.53 -25.01 1.03
CA GLY A 50 -3.37 -25.71 0.04
C GLY A 50 -4.44 -24.86 -0.63
N LEU A 51 -4.41 -23.54 -0.45
CA LEU A 51 -5.39 -22.56 -0.94
C LEU A 51 -4.92 -21.82 -2.21
N ALA A 52 -4.09 -22.45 -3.04
CA ALA A 52 -3.55 -21.83 -4.26
C ALA A 52 -4.59 -21.81 -5.40
N THR A 53 -4.80 -20.64 -6.01
CA THR A 53 -5.67 -20.48 -7.18
C THR A 53 -5.03 -19.60 -8.26
N PRO A 54 -5.36 -19.79 -9.56
CA PRO A 54 -4.86 -18.93 -10.64
C PRO A 54 -5.17 -17.45 -10.45
N GLU A 55 -6.33 -17.14 -9.86
CA GLU A 55 -6.76 -15.79 -9.53
C GLU A 55 -5.81 -15.13 -8.53
N LEU A 56 -5.40 -15.86 -7.49
CA LEU A 56 -4.46 -15.40 -6.48
C LEU A 56 -3.07 -15.11 -7.07
N ASP A 57 -2.56 -15.97 -7.96
CA ASP A 57 -1.25 -15.76 -8.60
C ASP A 57 -1.20 -14.44 -9.39
N SER A 58 -2.34 -14.02 -9.96
CA SER A 58 -2.47 -12.79 -10.75
C SER A 58 -2.69 -11.50 -9.93
N ALA A 59 -2.93 -11.61 -8.62
CA ALA A 59 -3.20 -10.47 -7.75
C ALA A 59 -1.92 -9.68 -7.42
N SER A 60 -2.04 -8.37 -7.16
CA SER A 60 -0.94 -7.52 -6.71
C SER A 60 -0.86 -7.42 -5.19
N ALA A 61 0.26 -6.95 -4.63
CA ALA A 61 0.41 -6.78 -3.18
C ALA A 61 -0.59 -5.79 -2.55
N ASN A 62 -1.23 -4.95 -3.38
CA ASN A 62 -2.25 -4.00 -2.96
C ASN A 62 -3.67 -4.57 -3.02
N ASP A 63 -3.84 -5.82 -3.45
CA ASP A 63 -5.14 -6.47 -3.57
C ASP A 63 -5.43 -7.34 -2.34
N LEU A 64 -6.67 -7.27 -1.84
CA LEU A 64 -7.15 -8.18 -0.81
C LEU A 64 -7.56 -9.50 -1.47
N ALA A 65 -6.91 -10.60 -1.06
CA ALA A 65 -7.23 -11.94 -1.48
C ALA A 65 -8.05 -12.67 -0.43
N ILE A 66 -9.20 -13.21 -0.86
CA ILE A 66 -10.10 -14.02 -0.05
C ILE A 66 -10.16 -15.40 -0.71
N VAL A 67 -9.64 -16.42 -0.03
CA VAL A 67 -9.73 -17.81 -0.49
C VAL A 67 -10.41 -18.65 0.56
N VAL A 68 -11.50 -19.32 0.17
CA VAL A 68 -12.33 -20.14 1.05
C VAL A 68 -12.44 -21.54 0.47
N GLU A 69 -12.08 -22.53 1.27
CA GLU A 69 -12.38 -23.93 1.02
C GLU A 69 -13.73 -24.28 1.65
N THR A 70 -14.71 -24.62 0.81
CA THR A 70 -16.03 -25.10 1.22
C THR A 70 -16.64 -26.02 0.16
N GLU A 71 -17.63 -26.83 0.54
CA GLU A 71 -18.38 -27.67 -0.39
C GLU A 71 -19.57 -26.93 -1.04
N ASP A 72 -19.99 -25.78 -0.50
CA ASP A 72 -21.18 -25.05 -0.93
C ASP A 72 -20.87 -23.59 -1.28
N GLN A 73 -21.21 -23.18 -2.50
CA GLN A 73 -21.04 -21.80 -2.96
C GLN A 73 -21.86 -20.79 -2.14
N ALA A 74 -22.99 -21.19 -1.56
CA ALA A 74 -23.78 -20.30 -0.70
C ALA A 74 -23.03 -19.92 0.59
N VAL A 75 -22.16 -20.79 1.09
CA VAL A 75 -21.28 -20.49 2.24
C VAL A 75 -20.25 -19.44 1.85
N PHE A 76 -19.71 -19.50 0.62
CA PHE A 76 -18.77 -18.50 0.12
C PHE A 76 -19.40 -17.10 0.05
N GLU A 77 -20.63 -16.97 -0.46
CA GLU A 77 -21.34 -15.68 -0.49
C GLU A 77 -21.59 -15.14 0.93
N LYS A 78 -21.97 -16.01 1.88
CA LYS A 78 -22.14 -15.62 3.29
C LYS A 78 -20.82 -15.14 3.92
N VAL A 79 -19.71 -15.77 3.58
CA VAL A 79 -18.37 -15.33 4.02
C VAL A 79 -18.03 -13.95 3.45
N LEU A 80 -18.35 -13.69 2.18
CA LEU A 80 -18.15 -12.37 1.59
C LEU A 80 -18.99 -11.29 2.28
N GLU A 81 -20.25 -11.59 2.65
CA GLU A 81 -21.09 -10.67 3.42
C GLU A 81 -20.50 -10.35 4.81
N GLU A 82 -19.97 -11.35 5.52
CA GLU A 82 -19.32 -11.16 6.82
C GLU A 82 -18.04 -10.30 6.70
N ILE A 83 -17.26 -10.53 5.65
CA ILE A 83 -16.06 -9.75 5.34
C ILE A 83 -16.44 -8.29 5.05
N ASP A 84 -17.44 -8.06 4.21
CA ASP A 84 -17.89 -6.70 3.87
C ASP A 84 -18.41 -5.99 5.14
N HIS A 85 -19.17 -6.67 6.00
CA HIS A 85 -19.63 -6.10 7.28
C HIS A 85 -18.48 -5.71 8.21
N PHE A 86 -17.48 -6.58 8.35
CA PHE A 86 -16.30 -6.32 9.18
C PHE A 86 -15.50 -5.11 8.66
N LEU A 87 -15.32 -5.01 7.33
CA LEU A 87 -14.62 -3.89 6.70
C LEU A 87 -15.42 -2.57 6.79
N GLU A 88 -16.76 -2.63 6.70
CA GLU A 88 -17.64 -1.48 6.92
C GLU A 88 -17.55 -0.98 8.37
N ASP A 89 -17.59 -1.88 9.36
CA ASP A 89 -17.47 -1.53 10.78
C ASP A 89 -16.13 -0.86 11.12
N LEU A 90 -15.04 -1.34 10.50
CA LEU A 90 -13.73 -0.68 10.59
C LEU A 90 -13.75 0.73 9.99
N SER A 91 -14.41 0.89 8.84
CA SER A 91 -14.51 2.18 8.14
C SER A 91 -15.35 3.21 8.90
N VAL A 92 -16.44 2.78 9.56
CA VAL A 92 -17.30 3.65 10.39
C VAL A 92 -16.55 4.16 11.61
N LYS A 93 -15.76 3.31 12.29
CA LYS A 93 -14.91 3.73 13.42
C LYS A 93 -13.87 4.78 12.99
N LYS A 94 -13.39 4.71 11.76
CA LYS A 94 -12.41 5.66 11.20
C LYS A 94 -12.96 7.08 11.06
N GLN A 95 -14.25 7.27 10.80
CA GLN A 95 -14.87 8.60 10.68
C GLN A 95 -15.10 9.34 12.01
N THR A 96 -15.06 8.63 13.14
CA THR A 96 -15.28 9.22 14.47
C THR A 96 -14.02 9.76 15.14
N ASP A 97 -12.84 9.46 14.61
CA ASP A 97 -11.56 9.87 15.20
C ASP A 97 -11.02 11.16 14.56
N ASN A 98 -10.58 12.12 15.38
CA ASN A 98 -9.89 13.34 14.94
C ASN A 98 -8.43 13.06 14.49
N LYS A 99 -8.16 11.89 13.88
CA LYS A 99 -6.83 11.49 13.41
C LYS A 99 -6.50 12.21 12.10
N VAL A 100 -5.23 12.56 11.92
CA VAL A 100 -4.73 13.16 10.67
C VAL A 100 -4.10 12.04 9.84
N ASP A 101 -4.74 11.76 8.71
CA ASP A 101 -4.33 10.76 7.74
C ASP A 101 -3.56 11.42 6.58
N VAL A 102 -2.44 10.82 6.19
CA VAL A 102 -1.60 11.25 5.05
C VAL A 102 -1.19 10.04 4.20
N ASP A 103 -0.92 10.27 2.92
CA ASP A 103 -0.63 9.19 1.96
C ASP A 103 0.85 9.11 1.54
N ASN A 104 1.69 10.06 1.97
CA ASN A 104 3.10 10.13 1.60
C ASN A 104 3.93 10.95 2.61
N TRP A 105 5.26 10.88 2.47
CA TRP A 105 6.20 11.61 3.33
C TRP A 105 6.10 13.13 3.26
N GLU A 106 5.82 13.70 2.10
CA GLU A 106 5.71 15.16 1.93
C GLU A 106 4.53 15.70 2.76
N ASP A 107 3.36 15.09 2.58
CA ASP A 107 2.15 15.41 3.35
C ASP A 107 2.37 15.15 4.85
N ALA A 108 3.09 14.07 5.21
CA ALA A 108 3.39 13.74 6.60
C ALA A 108 4.25 14.81 7.29
N LEU A 109 5.29 15.28 6.60
CA LEU A 109 6.21 16.31 7.10
C LEU A 109 5.56 17.70 7.08
N GLU A 110 4.63 17.98 6.16
CA GLU A 110 3.83 19.21 6.17
C GLU A 110 2.82 19.20 7.33
N ALA A 111 2.16 18.07 7.57
CA ALA A 111 1.16 17.92 8.64
C ALA A 111 1.80 17.93 10.05
N LEU A 112 3.01 17.38 10.20
CA LEU A 112 3.74 17.32 11.47
C LEU A 112 5.23 17.73 11.30
N PRO A 113 5.52 19.02 11.08
CA PRO A 113 6.87 19.50 10.76
C PRO A 113 7.85 19.42 11.94
N ASP A 114 7.35 19.27 13.17
CA ASP A 114 8.12 19.08 14.40
C ASP A 114 8.23 17.60 14.81
N ALA A 115 7.87 16.65 13.95
CA ALA A 115 8.02 15.22 14.21
C ALA A 115 9.47 14.88 14.61
N ASN A 116 9.64 13.97 15.58
CA ASN A 116 10.95 13.50 16.02
C ASN A 116 11.11 11.98 16.00
N LEU A 117 10.03 11.24 15.73
CA LEU A 117 10.03 9.78 15.71
C LEU A 117 9.18 9.26 14.54
N ALA A 118 9.67 8.24 13.85
CA ALA A 118 8.87 7.40 12.97
C ALA A 118 8.63 6.04 13.63
N LEU A 119 7.37 5.59 13.68
CA LEU A 119 6.98 4.28 14.15
C LEU A 119 6.64 3.40 12.94
N VAL A 120 7.46 2.40 12.65
CA VAL A 120 7.38 1.58 11.43
C VAL A 120 6.94 0.16 11.75
N SER A 121 5.82 -0.27 11.17
CA SER A 121 5.19 -1.58 11.37
C SER A 121 4.65 -2.20 10.07
N ILE A 122 5.29 -1.90 8.95
CA ILE A 122 4.99 -2.48 7.62
C ILE A 122 5.75 -3.79 7.39
N ALA A 123 5.45 -4.52 6.31
CA ALA A 123 6.15 -5.76 5.98
C ALA A 123 7.67 -5.53 5.77
N GLY A 124 8.49 -6.41 6.36
CA GLY A 124 9.95 -6.26 6.44
C GLY A 124 10.67 -6.00 5.12
N GLU A 125 10.19 -6.62 4.03
CA GLU A 125 10.77 -6.45 2.70
C GLU A 125 10.68 -5.01 2.16
N TYR A 126 9.79 -4.18 2.71
CA TYR A 126 9.66 -2.76 2.37
C TYR A 126 10.15 -1.82 3.48
N ALA A 127 10.26 -2.33 4.72
CA ALA A 127 10.57 -1.51 5.90
C ALA A 127 11.92 -0.80 5.80
N ALA A 128 12.96 -1.45 5.27
CA ALA A 128 14.31 -0.88 5.20
C ALA A 128 14.36 0.47 4.45
N TYR A 129 13.61 0.61 3.36
CA TYR A 129 13.56 1.85 2.57
C TYR A 129 12.83 2.97 3.32
N GLU A 130 11.68 2.67 3.96
CA GLU A 130 10.94 3.68 4.73
C GLU A 130 11.69 4.10 6.01
N ILE A 131 12.39 3.18 6.66
CA ILE A 131 13.29 3.47 7.79
C ILE A 131 14.41 4.39 7.33
N GLU A 132 14.99 4.14 6.15
CA GLU A 132 16.03 4.99 5.59
C GLU A 132 15.52 6.42 5.32
N LYS A 133 14.31 6.56 4.76
CA LYS A 133 13.65 7.85 4.54
C LYS A 133 13.39 8.59 5.85
N ALA A 134 12.95 7.90 6.90
CA ALA A 134 12.78 8.50 8.22
C ALA A 134 14.11 9.07 8.75
N ILE A 135 15.18 8.29 8.67
CA ILE A 135 16.54 8.71 9.08
C ILE A 135 17.01 9.90 8.22
N ASP A 136 16.77 9.89 6.91
CA ASP A 136 17.12 10.98 6.01
C ASP A 136 16.42 12.29 6.37
N ASN A 137 15.17 12.21 6.84
CA ASN A 137 14.39 13.32 7.37
C ASN A 137 14.70 13.67 8.85
N ASN A 138 15.79 13.13 9.41
CA ASN A 138 16.27 13.37 10.77
C ASN A 138 15.30 12.91 11.88
N LEU A 139 14.53 11.87 11.62
CA LEU A 139 13.67 11.24 12.61
C LEU A 139 14.38 10.08 13.29
N HIS A 140 14.20 9.94 14.59
CA HIS A 140 14.43 8.66 15.26
C HIS A 140 13.50 7.60 14.68
N VAL A 141 13.86 6.33 14.80
CA VAL A 141 13.04 5.25 14.27
C VAL A 141 12.77 4.23 15.36
N PHE A 142 11.49 3.90 15.57
CA PHE A 142 11.03 2.72 16.27
C PHE A 142 10.45 1.76 15.25
N SER A 143 11.14 0.65 14.98
CA SER A 143 10.73 -0.34 13.99
C SER A 143 10.21 -1.60 14.68
N PHE A 144 8.89 -1.71 14.71
CA PHE A 144 8.20 -2.96 15.01
C PHE A 144 8.41 -3.99 13.90
N SER A 145 8.53 -3.53 12.65
CA SER A 145 8.75 -4.41 11.49
C SER A 145 9.88 -5.41 11.72
N ASP A 146 9.55 -6.69 11.51
CA ASP A 146 10.48 -7.81 11.47
C ASP A 146 10.79 -8.20 10.01
N ASN A 147 11.60 -9.23 9.77
CA ASN A 147 12.04 -9.70 8.44
C ASN A 147 12.85 -8.67 7.64
N VAL A 148 13.53 -7.76 8.35
CA VAL A 148 14.56 -6.87 7.77
C VAL A 148 15.90 -7.60 7.78
N SER A 149 16.64 -7.51 6.67
CA SER A 149 17.94 -8.18 6.52
C SER A 149 18.96 -7.73 7.57
N MET A 150 19.92 -8.60 7.91
CA MET A 150 21.01 -8.24 8.82
C MET A 150 21.88 -7.11 8.24
N GLU A 151 22.09 -7.13 6.92
CA GLU A 151 22.87 -6.12 6.19
C GLU A 151 22.21 -4.74 6.29
N ASP A 152 20.89 -4.68 6.11
CA ASP A 152 20.13 -3.44 6.27
C ASP A 152 20.10 -2.96 7.72
N GLU A 153 19.92 -3.85 8.70
CA GLU A 153 19.98 -3.46 10.11
C GLU A 153 21.31 -2.79 10.46
N VAL A 154 22.43 -3.42 10.08
CA VAL A 154 23.78 -2.87 10.35
C VAL A 154 23.95 -1.51 9.67
N ARG A 155 23.63 -1.42 8.38
CA ARG A 155 23.74 -0.20 7.57
C ARG A 155 22.88 0.94 8.13
N LEU A 156 21.62 0.66 8.48
CA LEU A 156 20.67 1.66 8.97
C LEU A 156 21.00 2.12 10.39
N LYS A 157 21.44 1.22 11.28
CA LYS A 157 21.92 1.61 12.63
C LYS A 157 23.19 2.43 12.57
N GLU A 158 24.10 2.12 11.66
CA GLU A 158 25.29 2.93 11.42
C GLU A 158 24.91 4.33 10.91
N LYS A 159 24.05 4.42 9.90
CA LYS A 159 23.53 5.69 9.38
C LYS A 159 22.84 6.53 10.46
N ALA A 160 21.98 5.91 11.28
CA ALA A 160 21.31 6.59 12.38
C ALA A 160 22.31 7.12 13.41
N HIS A 161 23.28 6.30 13.83
CA HIS A 161 24.34 6.69 14.76
C HIS A 161 25.16 7.88 14.23
N GLU A 162 25.57 7.85 12.97
CA GLU A 162 26.33 8.95 12.34
C GLU A 162 25.54 10.25 12.27
N LYS A 163 24.21 10.18 12.09
CA LYS A 163 23.31 11.34 12.13
C LYS A 163 22.93 11.76 13.55
N GLY A 164 23.39 11.06 14.58
CA GLY A 164 23.02 11.34 15.96
C GLY A 164 21.56 11.00 16.27
N LEU A 165 21.04 9.89 15.75
CA LEU A 165 19.68 9.40 15.94
C LEU A 165 19.68 7.98 16.53
N LEU A 166 18.67 7.64 17.33
CA LEU A 166 18.37 6.25 17.70
C LEU A 166 17.58 5.53 16.61
N PHE A 167 18.04 4.33 16.25
CA PHE A 167 17.24 3.34 15.53
C PHE A 167 16.95 2.15 16.45
N MET A 168 15.72 2.12 16.98
CA MET A 168 15.14 1.12 17.88
C MET A 168 14.48 0.02 17.04
N GLY A 169 15.21 -1.04 16.72
CA GLY A 169 14.75 -2.11 15.83
C GLY A 169 15.81 -2.50 14.80
N PRO A 170 15.48 -3.32 13.79
CA PRO A 170 14.19 -3.95 13.53
C PRO A 170 13.80 -4.96 14.63
N ASP A 171 12.57 -5.48 14.59
CA ASP A 171 12.03 -6.38 15.61
C ASP A 171 12.09 -5.76 17.03
N CYS A 172 11.64 -4.50 17.14
CA CYS A 172 11.47 -3.81 18.41
C CYS A 172 9.99 -3.81 18.78
N GLY A 173 9.56 -4.82 19.53
CA GLY A 173 8.14 -5.02 19.89
C GLY A 173 7.57 -4.02 20.90
N THR A 174 8.40 -3.53 21.83
CA THR A 174 7.94 -2.85 23.05
C THR A 174 8.81 -1.63 23.34
N GLY A 175 8.18 -0.54 23.78
CA GLY A 175 8.92 0.59 24.33
C GLY A 175 8.05 1.63 25.02
N ILE A 176 8.68 2.40 25.91
CA ILE A 176 8.09 3.54 26.61
C ILE A 176 9.01 4.73 26.37
N ILE A 177 8.50 5.82 25.79
CA ILE A 177 9.29 7.05 25.58
C ILE A 177 8.55 8.19 26.25
N SER A 178 9.19 8.81 27.25
CA SER A 178 8.61 9.89 28.05
C SER A 178 7.28 9.48 28.70
N SER A 179 7.27 8.26 29.25
CA SER A 179 6.12 7.58 29.84
C SER A 179 4.94 7.29 28.87
N ILE A 180 5.18 7.36 27.56
CA ILE A 180 4.18 7.04 26.53
C ILE A 180 4.43 5.63 25.97
N PRO A 181 3.44 4.71 26.01
CA PRO A 181 3.56 3.37 25.42
C PRO A 181 3.70 3.39 23.89
N MET A 182 4.61 2.59 23.35
CA MET A 182 4.86 2.41 21.92
C MET A 182 4.64 0.95 21.52
N ALA A 183 3.93 0.70 20.41
CA ALA A 183 3.66 -0.65 19.91
C ALA A 183 3.04 -1.59 20.98
N PHE A 184 3.61 -2.78 21.20
CA PHE A 184 3.12 -3.78 22.16
C PHE A 184 3.64 -3.48 23.57
N THR A 185 2.91 -2.67 24.33
CA THR A 185 3.40 -2.14 25.61
C THR A 185 2.31 -1.96 26.67
N ASN A 186 2.71 -2.14 27.93
CA ASN A 186 1.88 -1.93 29.12
C ASN A 186 1.83 -0.46 29.56
N VAL A 187 0.78 -0.09 30.27
CA VAL A 187 0.59 1.25 30.84
C VAL A 187 1.23 1.32 32.23
N VAL A 188 2.46 1.81 32.30
CA VAL A 188 3.25 1.90 33.55
C VAL A 188 3.27 3.34 34.06
N LYS A 189 3.26 3.53 35.38
CA LYS A 189 3.37 4.84 36.01
C LYS A 189 4.69 5.53 35.65
N PRO A 190 4.68 6.86 35.42
CA PRO A 190 5.91 7.64 35.35
C PRO A 190 6.74 7.51 36.64
N GLY A 191 8.06 7.45 36.51
CA GLY A 191 8.98 7.40 37.65
C GLY A 191 10.42 7.69 37.24
N ASN A 192 11.38 7.27 38.06
CA ASN A 192 12.80 7.62 37.90
C ASN A 192 13.69 6.47 37.40
N ILE A 193 13.10 5.35 36.98
CA ILE A 193 13.83 4.22 36.41
C ILE A 193 13.81 4.33 34.89
N GLY A 194 14.99 4.21 34.27
CA GLY A 194 15.15 4.09 32.83
C GLY A 194 15.55 2.66 32.45
N VAL A 195 14.89 2.07 31.45
CA VAL A 195 15.15 0.71 30.97
C VAL A 195 15.70 0.77 29.55
N VAL A 196 16.72 -0.03 29.24
CA VAL A 196 17.23 -0.26 27.88
C VAL A 196 17.30 -1.75 27.63
N ALA A 197 16.68 -2.23 26.57
CA ALA A 197 16.58 -3.67 26.38
C ALA A 197 16.55 -4.15 24.92
N ALA A 198 17.20 -5.28 24.69
CA ALA A 198 17.04 -6.07 23.46
C ALA A 198 16.04 -7.21 23.69
N SER A 199 14.88 -6.89 24.27
CA SER A 199 13.88 -7.86 24.71
C SER A 199 12.53 -7.17 24.91
N GLY A 200 11.52 -7.54 24.12
CA GLY A 200 10.16 -6.98 24.25
C GLY A 200 9.48 -7.39 25.56
N THR A 201 9.16 -8.67 25.72
CA THR A 201 8.50 -9.18 26.93
C THR A 201 9.35 -9.07 28.20
N GLY A 202 10.68 -8.93 28.08
CA GLY A 202 11.54 -8.58 29.22
C GLY A 202 11.32 -7.15 29.70
N ILE A 203 11.14 -6.17 28.79
CA ILE A 203 10.68 -4.83 29.16
C ILE A 203 9.34 -4.93 29.88
N GLN A 204 8.36 -5.64 29.31
CA GLN A 204 7.02 -5.74 29.89
C GLN A 204 7.04 -6.32 31.30
N GLU A 205 7.74 -7.43 31.52
CA GLU A 205 7.81 -8.05 32.85
C GLU A 205 8.51 -7.14 33.87
N VAL A 206 9.68 -6.60 33.55
CA VAL A 206 10.42 -5.74 34.49
C VAL A 206 9.62 -4.48 34.82
N THR A 207 9.09 -3.80 33.80
CA THR A 207 8.38 -2.53 33.99
C THR A 207 7.04 -2.71 34.71
N THR A 208 6.31 -3.81 34.46
CA THR A 208 5.06 -4.10 35.17
C THR A 208 5.30 -4.52 36.62
N ILE A 209 6.36 -5.28 36.92
CA ILE A 209 6.77 -5.57 38.31
C ILE A 209 7.13 -4.27 39.02
N ILE A 210 7.88 -3.36 38.38
CA ILE A 210 8.21 -2.04 38.93
C ILE A 210 6.92 -1.27 39.30
N ASP A 211 5.92 -1.22 38.42
CA ASP A 211 4.65 -0.54 38.70
C ASP A 211 3.92 -1.17 39.90
N ARG A 212 3.77 -2.50 39.90
CA ARG A 212 3.06 -3.26 40.93
C ARG A 212 3.71 -3.10 42.30
N LEU A 213 5.03 -2.91 42.35
CA LEU A 213 5.79 -2.64 43.57
C LEU A 213 5.85 -1.15 43.95
N GLY A 214 5.16 -0.28 43.21
CA GLY A 214 5.02 1.15 43.52
C GLY A 214 6.10 2.06 42.95
N GLY A 215 7.01 1.52 42.12
CA GLY A 215 7.95 2.30 41.33
C GLY A 215 7.31 2.83 40.03
N GLY A 216 8.13 3.44 39.17
CA GLY A 216 7.69 3.93 37.88
C GLY A 216 8.84 4.08 36.88
N VAL A 217 8.49 4.12 35.60
CA VAL A 217 9.43 4.09 34.47
C VAL A 217 9.19 5.31 33.59
N VAL A 218 10.27 6.03 33.28
CA VAL A 218 10.20 7.19 32.38
C VAL A 218 10.52 6.81 30.93
N HIS A 219 11.50 5.94 30.74
CA HIS A 219 11.84 5.39 29.44
C HIS A 219 12.04 3.89 29.54
N ALA A 220 11.55 3.15 28.56
CA ALA A 220 11.93 1.78 28.27
C ALA A 220 12.28 1.70 26.78
N ILE A 221 13.56 1.81 26.46
CA ILE A 221 14.04 1.90 25.08
C ILE A 221 14.38 0.49 24.59
N GLY A 222 13.50 -0.05 23.74
CA GLY A 222 13.77 -1.27 22.99
C GLY A 222 14.82 -1.04 21.91
N THR A 223 15.75 -1.97 21.71
CA THR A 223 16.87 -1.80 20.77
C THR A 223 16.77 -2.68 19.53
N GLY A 224 15.78 -3.58 19.48
CA GLY A 224 15.69 -4.68 18.52
C GLY A 224 16.40 -5.94 19.03
N GLY A 225 15.81 -7.12 18.78
CA GLY A 225 16.27 -8.40 19.33
C GLY A 225 17.68 -8.82 18.92
N ARG A 226 18.22 -8.23 17.85
CA ARG A 226 19.53 -8.57 17.27
C ARG A 226 20.64 -7.56 17.61
N ASP A 227 20.35 -6.49 18.36
CA ASP A 227 21.29 -5.39 18.60
C ASP A 227 22.62 -5.84 19.24
N LEU A 228 22.58 -6.86 20.11
CA LEU A 228 23.79 -7.39 20.77
C LEU A 228 24.52 -8.48 19.97
N LYS A 229 24.12 -8.77 18.74
CA LYS A 229 24.91 -9.61 17.83
C LYS A 229 26.19 -8.88 17.44
N GLU A 230 27.25 -9.65 17.19
CA GLU A 230 28.58 -9.11 16.89
C GLU A 230 28.58 -8.16 15.68
N ALA A 231 27.82 -8.50 14.63
CA ALA A 231 27.70 -7.68 13.43
C ALA A 231 27.09 -6.29 13.69
N VAL A 232 26.14 -6.19 14.64
CA VAL A 232 25.44 -4.94 14.95
C VAL A 232 26.21 -4.11 15.98
N GLY A 233 26.78 -4.77 17.00
CA GLY A 233 27.74 -4.16 17.92
C GLY A 233 27.14 -3.32 19.06
N ALA A 234 25.88 -3.60 19.44
CA ALA A 234 25.13 -2.94 20.51
C ALA A 234 25.06 -1.41 20.38
N ARG A 235 24.92 -0.92 19.14
CA ARG A 235 24.96 0.52 18.83
C ARG A 235 23.82 1.25 19.51
N THR A 236 22.58 0.82 19.26
CA THR A 236 21.39 1.46 19.83
C THR A 236 21.38 1.35 21.35
N MET A 237 21.74 0.17 21.91
CA MET A 237 21.82 -0.01 23.35
C MET A 237 22.79 0.97 24.01
N ILE A 238 24.00 1.12 23.48
CA ILE A 238 25.02 2.01 24.05
C ILE A 238 24.56 3.47 23.96
N ASP A 239 24.03 3.90 22.80
CA ASP A 239 23.55 5.27 22.63
C ASP A 239 22.38 5.60 23.57
N ALA A 240 21.45 4.66 23.76
CA ALA A 240 20.34 4.81 24.68
C ALA A 240 20.81 4.86 26.15
N ILE A 241 21.77 4.02 26.55
CA ILE A 241 22.37 4.06 27.89
C ILE A 241 23.00 5.44 28.17
N ILE A 242 23.76 5.97 27.19
CA ILE A 242 24.42 7.28 27.30
C ILE A 242 23.38 8.41 27.37
N ALA A 243 22.27 8.31 26.63
CA ALA A 243 21.16 9.25 26.73
C ALA A 243 20.56 9.27 28.15
N LEU A 244 20.28 8.09 28.72
CA LEU A 244 19.70 7.97 30.06
C LEU A 244 20.67 8.40 31.17
N GLU A 245 21.99 8.21 31.00
CA GLU A 245 23.02 8.75 31.89
C GLU A 245 22.92 10.28 32.01
N LYS A 246 22.56 10.97 30.93
CA LYS A 246 22.40 12.44 30.92
C LYS A 246 20.97 12.92 31.18
N HIS A 247 19.99 12.03 31.19
CA HIS A 247 18.60 12.37 31.43
C HIS A 247 18.34 12.68 32.93
N PRO A 248 17.93 13.90 33.32
CA PRO A 248 17.87 14.31 34.73
C PRO A 248 16.86 13.54 35.60
N LEU A 249 15.78 13.02 35.02
CA LEU A 249 14.75 12.29 35.78
C LEU A 249 15.07 10.80 35.93
N THR A 250 16.08 10.28 35.23
CA THR A 250 16.52 8.89 35.40
C THR A 250 17.55 8.83 36.52
N ASP A 251 17.21 8.17 37.62
CA ASP A 251 18.12 7.93 38.74
C ASP A 251 18.82 6.57 38.63
N VAL A 252 18.14 5.56 38.05
CA VAL A 252 18.65 4.20 37.89
C VAL A 252 18.45 3.72 36.46
N ILE A 253 19.46 3.03 35.92
CA ILE A 253 19.41 2.42 34.58
C ILE A 253 19.34 0.89 34.72
N CYS A 254 18.30 0.30 34.13
CA CYS A 254 18.11 -1.14 34.03
C CYS A 254 18.39 -1.62 32.61
N VAL A 255 19.27 -2.61 32.46
CA VAL A 255 19.64 -3.19 31.16
C VAL A 255 19.21 -4.64 31.09
N ILE A 256 18.48 -4.99 30.02
CA ILE A 256 17.93 -6.34 29.82
C ILE A 256 18.36 -6.87 28.46
N SER A 257 18.99 -8.04 28.42
CA SER A 257 19.19 -8.75 27.17
C SER A 257 19.27 -10.27 27.35
N LYS A 258 19.08 -10.98 26.24
CA LYS A 258 19.60 -12.35 26.07
C LYS A 258 21.14 -12.34 26.12
N PRO A 259 21.84 -13.48 26.26
CA PRO A 259 23.30 -13.52 26.35
C PRO A 259 23.94 -12.86 25.12
N PRO A 260 24.70 -11.77 25.28
CA PRO A 260 25.46 -11.18 24.19
C PRO A 260 26.65 -12.05 23.77
N ALA A 261 27.14 -11.86 22.54
CA ALA A 261 28.46 -12.34 22.18
C ALA A 261 29.52 -11.72 23.11
N LYS A 262 30.51 -12.51 23.54
CA LYS A 262 31.48 -12.09 24.58
C LYS A 262 32.11 -10.72 24.31
N ALA A 263 32.53 -10.44 23.07
CA ALA A 263 33.13 -9.15 22.72
C ALA A 263 32.15 -7.97 22.90
N VAL A 264 30.88 -8.16 22.53
CA VAL A 264 29.82 -7.16 22.70
C VAL A 264 29.47 -6.99 24.17
N ARG A 265 29.39 -8.10 24.92
CA ARG A 265 29.21 -8.10 26.37
C ARG A 265 30.24 -7.22 27.07
N ASP A 266 31.51 -7.48 26.79
CA ASP A 266 32.62 -6.80 27.45
C ASP A 266 32.60 -5.31 27.13
N LYS A 267 32.23 -4.93 25.90
CA LYS A 267 32.01 -3.54 25.48
C LYS A 267 30.86 -2.88 26.27
N VAL A 268 29.70 -3.51 26.34
CA VAL A 268 28.53 -2.99 27.08
C VAL A 268 28.86 -2.86 28.57
N VAL A 269 29.41 -3.89 29.20
CA VAL A 269 29.80 -3.86 30.63
C VAL A 269 30.81 -2.73 30.90
N LYS A 270 31.77 -2.49 30.00
CA LYS A 270 32.72 -1.38 30.13
C LYS A 270 32.01 -0.01 30.20
N VAL A 271 30.98 0.18 29.38
CA VAL A 271 30.13 1.39 29.42
C VAL A 271 29.36 1.46 30.74
N LEU A 272 28.69 0.38 31.15
CA LEU A 272 27.91 0.35 32.40
C LEU A 272 28.74 0.67 33.64
N GLN A 273 29.98 0.18 33.72
CA GLN A 273 30.90 0.46 34.82
C GLN A 273 31.42 1.90 34.86
N SER A 274 31.25 2.63 33.76
CA SER A 274 31.69 4.01 33.58
C SER A 274 30.58 5.03 33.87
N LEU A 275 29.33 4.57 34.07
CA LEU A 275 28.20 5.41 34.44
C LEU A 275 28.39 6.02 35.84
N SER A 276 27.81 7.21 36.04
CA SER A 276 27.72 7.82 37.38
C SER A 276 26.48 7.38 38.13
N LYS A 277 25.42 7.00 37.41
CA LYS A 277 24.17 6.49 37.95
C LYS A 277 24.25 4.99 38.28
N PRO A 278 23.57 4.51 39.33
CA PRO A 278 23.47 3.07 39.61
C PRO A 278 22.87 2.29 38.44
N VAL A 279 23.39 1.08 38.22
CA VAL A 279 22.97 0.20 37.14
C VAL A 279 22.53 -1.15 37.68
N VAL A 280 21.42 -1.66 37.17
CA VAL A 280 21.08 -3.08 37.23
C VAL A 280 21.17 -3.69 35.83
N ALA A 281 21.75 -4.87 35.71
CA ALA A 281 21.85 -5.57 34.44
C ALA A 281 21.46 -7.03 34.57
N ILE A 282 20.65 -7.51 33.64
CA ILE A 282 20.30 -8.91 33.47
C ILE A 282 20.70 -9.37 32.06
N PHE A 283 21.58 -10.37 32.03
CA PHE A 283 21.94 -11.13 30.84
C PHE A 283 21.33 -12.52 31.00
N LEU A 284 20.11 -12.72 30.49
CA LEU A 284 19.32 -13.94 30.70
C LEU A 284 20.13 -15.18 30.29
N GLY A 285 20.37 -16.13 31.18
CA GLY A 285 21.21 -17.30 30.92
C GLY A 285 22.57 -17.23 31.62
N GLU A 286 23.02 -16.06 32.06
CA GLU A 286 24.16 -15.94 32.98
C GLU A 286 23.68 -16.11 34.42
N LYS A 287 24.36 -16.93 35.22
CA LYS A 287 24.11 -17.10 36.66
C LYS A 287 25.12 -16.30 37.49
N PRO A 288 24.89 -14.99 37.73
CA PRO A 288 25.84 -14.16 38.46
C PRO A 288 25.92 -14.58 39.93
N VAL A 289 27.14 -14.74 40.44
CA VAL A 289 27.42 -15.05 41.85
C VAL A 289 27.73 -13.80 42.69
N GLU A 290 27.98 -12.67 42.02
CA GLU A 290 28.41 -11.42 42.64
C GLU A 290 27.84 -10.21 41.88
N HIS A 291 27.69 -9.09 42.56
CA HIS A 291 27.50 -7.77 41.97
C HIS A 291 28.87 -7.10 41.80
N ILE A 292 29.10 -6.37 40.71
CA ILE A 292 30.45 -5.92 40.33
C ILE A 292 30.45 -4.40 40.16
N GLY A 293 31.23 -3.68 40.96
CA GLY A 293 31.42 -2.24 40.83
C GLY A 293 30.10 -1.46 40.81
N ASN A 294 29.85 -0.70 39.76
CA ASN A 294 28.60 0.09 39.67
C ASN A 294 27.39 -0.71 39.15
N VAL A 295 27.56 -2.01 38.88
CA VAL A 295 26.57 -2.85 38.20
C VAL A 295 26.08 -3.97 39.12
N ALA A 296 24.82 -3.88 39.52
CA ALA A 296 24.12 -4.95 40.20
C ALA A 296 23.62 -5.99 39.17
N LEU A 297 24.25 -7.16 39.15
CA LEU A 297 23.89 -8.26 38.25
C LEU A 297 22.70 -9.07 38.78
N ALA A 298 21.62 -9.12 38.01
CA ALA A 298 20.42 -9.91 38.29
C ALA A 298 20.43 -11.24 37.52
N TYR A 299 19.79 -12.25 38.09
CA TYR A 299 19.58 -13.57 37.51
C TYR A 299 18.18 -13.72 36.92
N THR A 300 17.16 -13.11 37.54
CA THR A 300 15.77 -13.11 37.06
C THR A 300 15.27 -11.70 36.77
N LEU A 301 14.25 -11.58 35.92
CA LEU A 301 13.56 -10.33 35.59
C LEU A 301 12.93 -9.72 36.85
N GLU A 302 12.37 -10.55 37.74
CA GLU A 302 11.90 -10.11 39.05
C GLU A 302 13.04 -9.50 39.90
N GLU A 303 14.19 -10.16 39.95
CA GLU A 303 15.33 -9.64 40.69
C GLU A 303 15.83 -8.33 40.08
N ALA A 304 15.86 -8.21 38.75
CA ALA A 304 16.25 -6.97 38.07
C ALA A 304 15.30 -5.82 38.44
N ALA A 305 13.99 -6.06 38.42
CA ALA A 305 12.98 -5.08 38.81
C ALA A 305 13.13 -4.64 40.27
N ARG A 306 13.31 -5.58 41.19
CA ARG A 306 13.46 -5.29 42.63
C ARG A 306 14.74 -4.53 42.95
N ILE A 307 15.86 -4.93 42.34
CA ILE A 307 17.12 -4.19 42.46
C ILE A 307 16.94 -2.77 41.93
N ALA A 308 16.25 -2.58 40.80
CA ALA A 308 16.00 -1.25 40.25
C ALA A 308 15.24 -0.35 41.24
N ILE A 309 14.24 -0.90 41.93
CA ILE A 309 13.45 -0.18 42.94
C ILE A 309 14.28 0.14 44.19
N ASP A 310 15.01 -0.84 44.73
CA ASP A 310 15.84 -0.62 45.90
C ASP A 310 16.86 0.50 45.60
N LEU A 311 17.52 0.44 44.44
CA LEU A 311 18.45 1.49 44.00
C LEU A 311 17.75 2.84 43.79
N SER A 312 16.54 2.87 43.22
CA SER A 312 15.83 4.13 42.94
C SER A 312 15.30 4.81 44.20
N ASN A 313 15.08 4.03 45.26
CA ASN A 313 14.74 4.50 46.60
C ASN A 313 15.99 4.85 47.44
N GLY A 314 17.21 4.63 46.91
CA GLY A 314 18.46 4.82 47.65
C GLY A 314 18.71 3.75 48.73
N GLU A 315 18.03 2.61 48.63
CA GLU A 315 18.18 1.46 49.51
C GLU A 315 19.37 0.58 49.09
N GLN A 316 19.84 -0.28 50.00
CA GLN A 316 20.91 -1.23 49.70
C GLN A 316 20.36 -2.46 48.99
N VAL A 317 21.03 -2.87 47.92
CA VAL A 317 20.77 -4.14 47.22
C VAL A 317 20.90 -5.30 48.21
N LYS A 318 19.87 -6.14 48.27
CA LYS A 318 19.81 -7.31 49.16
C LYS A 318 20.74 -8.42 48.66
N ALA A 319 21.09 -9.35 49.54
CA ALA A 319 21.92 -10.50 49.17
C ALA A 319 21.22 -11.42 48.15
N ASN A 320 19.90 -11.59 48.28
CA ASN A 320 19.03 -12.23 47.30
C ASN A 320 17.60 -11.67 47.42
N TYR A 321 16.75 -11.97 46.45
CA TYR A 321 15.35 -11.56 46.40
C TYR A 321 14.40 -12.77 46.36
N THR A 322 14.74 -13.87 47.06
CA THR A 322 13.90 -15.07 47.14
C THR A 322 12.75 -14.87 48.13
N ASP A 323 11.67 -14.23 47.69
CA ASP A 323 10.45 -14.10 48.48
C ASP A 323 9.66 -15.43 48.53
N PRO A 324 8.79 -15.62 49.54
CA PRO A 324 7.82 -16.71 49.57
C PRO A 324 6.89 -16.71 48.34
N LEU A 325 6.45 -17.92 47.97
CA LEU A 325 5.44 -18.12 46.94
C LEU A 325 4.05 -17.74 47.48
N ASP A 326 3.18 -17.28 46.59
CA ASP A 326 1.84 -16.86 46.97
C ASP A 326 0.93 -18.09 47.19
N ASN A 327 1.24 -19.19 46.52
CA ASN A 327 0.61 -20.50 46.68
C ASN A 327 1.59 -21.49 47.34
N SER A 328 1.06 -22.46 48.10
CA SER A 328 1.83 -23.52 48.75
C SER A 328 1.14 -24.86 48.60
N PHE A 329 1.93 -25.90 48.32
CA PHE A 329 1.43 -27.26 48.07
C PHE A 329 2.20 -28.31 48.86
N GLU A 330 1.51 -29.40 49.17
CA GLU A 330 2.12 -30.65 49.66
C GLU A 330 2.28 -31.70 48.54
N ALA A 331 1.90 -31.36 47.30
CA ALA A 331 1.96 -32.27 46.15
C ALA A 331 3.42 -32.59 45.76
N ASN A 332 3.67 -33.84 45.36
CA ASN A 332 4.97 -34.29 44.89
C ASN A 332 4.79 -35.16 43.63
N LEU A 333 4.90 -34.52 42.47
CA LEU A 333 4.65 -35.12 41.16
C LEU A 333 5.86 -35.93 40.65
N GLN A 334 6.33 -36.90 41.44
CA GLN A 334 7.47 -37.73 41.05
C GLN A 334 7.23 -38.46 39.72
N GLY A 335 8.20 -38.36 38.81
CA GLY A 335 8.15 -38.99 37.49
C GLY A 335 7.29 -38.26 36.46
N LYS A 336 6.72 -37.09 36.79
CA LYS A 336 6.06 -36.20 35.83
C LYS A 336 7.03 -35.13 35.30
N THR A 337 6.56 -34.33 34.35
CA THR A 337 7.32 -33.28 33.67
C THR A 337 6.55 -31.96 33.62
N VAL A 338 7.28 -30.87 33.35
CA VAL A 338 6.73 -29.51 33.19
C VAL A 338 6.65 -29.16 31.70
N LYS A 339 5.52 -28.58 31.28
CA LYS A 339 5.29 -28.06 29.91
C LYS A 339 5.00 -26.55 29.97
N GLY A 340 5.95 -25.73 29.55
CA GLY A 340 5.78 -24.28 29.43
C GLY A 340 5.30 -23.88 28.05
N LEU A 341 4.18 -23.15 27.97
CA LEU A 341 3.56 -22.69 26.73
C LEU A 341 3.52 -21.15 26.74
N TYR A 342 4.64 -20.54 26.34
CA TYR A 342 4.85 -19.11 26.45
C TYR A 342 4.52 -18.39 25.14
N SER A 343 3.83 -17.25 25.25
CA SER A 343 3.68 -16.28 24.16
C SER A 343 4.83 -15.29 24.09
N GLY A 344 5.54 -15.08 25.20
CA GLY A 344 6.69 -14.19 25.30
C GLY A 344 8.02 -14.94 25.34
N GLY A 345 8.81 -14.83 24.28
CA GLY A 345 10.09 -15.54 24.18
C GLY A 345 11.10 -15.25 25.29
N THR A 346 11.12 -14.05 25.87
CA THR A 346 12.02 -13.74 27.00
C THR A 346 11.57 -14.45 28.28
N LEU A 347 10.27 -14.52 28.53
CA LEU A 347 9.68 -15.25 29.65
C LEU A 347 9.93 -16.75 29.51
N ALA A 348 9.81 -17.28 28.29
CA ALA A 348 10.16 -18.65 27.94
C ALA A 348 11.64 -18.95 28.26
N ASN A 349 12.55 -18.04 27.89
CA ASN A 349 13.99 -18.18 28.18
C ASN A 349 14.29 -18.19 29.68
N GLU A 350 13.68 -17.30 30.46
CA GLU A 350 13.83 -17.30 31.92
C GLU A 350 13.30 -18.61 32.53
N ALA A 351 12.12 -19.07 32.10
CA ALA A 351 11.54 -20.32 32.59
C ALA A 351 12.41 -21.55 32.25
N ALA A 352 12.87 -21.66 31.01
CA ALA A 352 13.77 -22.72 30.57
C ALA A 352 15.08 -22.74 31.37
N MET A 353 15.70 -21.57 31.57
CA MET A 353 16.92 -21.42 32.35
C MET A 353 16.74 -21.87 33.80
N LEU A 354 15.68 -21.41 34.47
CA LEU A 354 15.40 -21.75 35.86
C LEU A 354 15.09 -23.25 36.04
N ILE A 355 14.31 -23.84 35.13
CA ILE A 355 14.00 -25.28 35.16
C ILE A 355 15.27 -26.11 34.93
N ALA A 356 16.08 -25.75 33.93
CA ALA A 356 17.31 -26.48 33.61
C ALA A 356 18.34 -26.42 34.74
N ASP A 357 18.49 -25.26 35.38
CA ASP A 357 19.41 -25.06 36.52
C ASP A 357 18.92 -25.78 37.78
N ALA A 358 17.61 -25.71 38.10
CA ALA A 358 17.04 -26.35 39.28
C ALA A 358 17.03 -27.88 39.22
N LEU A 359 16.85 -28.44 38.01
CA LEU A 359 16.78 -29.88 37.77
C LEU A 359 18.10 -30.48 37.24
N GLU A 360 19.16 -29.67 37.16
CA GLU A 360 20.48 -30.07 36.65
C GLU A 360 20.43 -30.74 35.25
N LEU A 361 19.59 -30.22 34.34
CA LEU A 361 19.34 -30.83 33.02
C LEU A 361 20.48 -30.64 32.00
N GLY A 362 21.52 -29.88 32.35
CA GLY A 362 22.67 -29.59 31.48
C GLY A 362 22.49 -28.38 30.58
N GLU A 363 23.31 -28.28 29.52
CA GLU A 363 23.19 -27.19 28.55
C GLU A 363 21.87 -27.28 27.77
N ILE A 364 21.18 -26.15 27.69
CA ILE A 364 19.93 -26.00 26.97
C ILE A 364 20.20 -26.16 25.47
N GLN A 365 19.61 -27.18 24.86
CA GLN A 365 19.61 -27.35 23.40
C GLN A 365 18.36 -26.66 22.85
N ASN A 366 18.56 -25.48 22.24
CA ASN A 366 17.50 -24.81 21.51
C ASN A 366 17.22 -25.61 20.23
N GLU A 367 16.05 -26.25 20.17
CA GLU A 367 15.47 -26.82 18.97
C GLU A 367 14.43 -25.83 18.41
N GLU A 368 14.11 -25.91 17.13
CA GLU A 368 13.13 -25.01 16.50
C GLU A 368 11.77 -25.07 17.24
N GLY A 369 11.30 -23.93 17.76
CA GLY A 369 10.09 -23.81 18.59
C GLY A 369 10.22 -24.18 20.08
N PHE A 370 11.35 -24.76 20.50
CA PHE A 370 11.60 -25.16 21.89
C PHE A 370 12.84 -24.45 22.45
N ILE A 371 12.64 -23.72 23.54
CA ILE A 371 13.77 -23.22 24.33
C ILE A 371 14.33 -24.35 25.19
N LEU A 372 13.48 -25.18 25.80
CA LEU A 372 13.90 -26.39 26.53
C LEU A 372 13.15 -27.59 25.98
N ASN A 373 13.86 -28.68 25.68
CA ASN A 373 13.29 -29.97 25.34
C ASN A 373 14.22 -31.09 25.80
N THR A 374 14.20 -31.42 27.09
CA THR A 374 15.18 -32.35 27.67
C THR A 374 14.54 -33.23 28.74
N HIS A 375 14.73 -34.56 28.63
CA HIS A 375 14.13 -35.56 29.52
C HIS A 375 12.61 -35.40 29.72
N GLY A 376 11.90 -34.89 28.70
CA GLY A 376 10.46 -34.63 28.75
C GLY A 376 10.06 -33.28 29.36
N PHE A 377 10.97 -32.53 29.98
CA PHE A 377 10.73 -31.14 30.37
C PHE A 377 10.77 -30.25 29.12
N GLN A 378 9.71 -29.47 28.91
CA GLN A 378 9.55 -28.68 27.70
C GLN A 378 9.17 -27.24 28.04
N VAL A 379 9.80 -26.29 27.36
CA VAL A 379 9.39 -24.87 27.36
C VAL A 379 9.41 -24.39 25.91
N MET A 380 8.23 -24.07 25.40
CA MET A 380 8.00 -23.59 24.04
C MET A 380 7.92 -22.07 24.01
N ASP A 381 8.53 -21.47 23.00
CA ASP A 381 8.29 -20.09 22.60
C ASP A 381 7.30 -20.10 21.44
N LEU A 382 6.01 -19.94 21.74
CA LEU A 382 4.95 -19.97 20.73
C LEU A 382 5.00 -18.75 19.80
N GLY A 383 5.80 -17.73 20.13
CA GLY A 383 6.05 -16.56 19.29
C GLY A 383 7.10 -16.80 18.20
N ASP A 384 7.83 -17.91 18.25
CA ASP A 384 8.84 -18.28 17.26
C ASP A 384 8.22 -18.47 15.86
N ASP A 385 8.99 -18.16 14.82
CA ASP A 385 8.59 -18.19 13.41
C ASP A 385 7.95 -19.53 13.01
N VAL A 386 8.37 -20.64 13.62
CA VAL A 386 7.79 -21.97 13.34
C VAL A 386 6.29 -22.05 13.66
N TYR A 387 5.80 -21.27 14.62
CA TYR A 387 4.41 -21.24 15.04
C TYR A 387 3.61 -20.07 14.45
N THR A 388 4.30 -18.98 14.08
CA THR A 388 3.69 -17.74 13.59
C THR A 388 3.72 -17.59 12.07
N LYS A 389 4.39 -18.49 11.35
CA LYS A 389 4.38 -18.47 9.87
C LYS A 389 2.95 -18.60 9.31
N GLY A 390 2.44 -17.49 8.76
CA GLY A 390 1.09 -17.40 8.21
C GLY A 390 -0.03 -17.37 9.25
N LYS A 391 0.30 -17.12 10.52
CA LYS A 391 -0.66 -17.03 11.64
C LYS A 391 -0.34 -15.80 12.52
N PRO A 392 -1.32 -15.22 13.21
CA PRO A 392 -1.04 -14.11 14.11
C PRO A 392 -0.14 -14.55 15.26
N HIS A 393 0.66 -13.62 15.79
CA HIS A 393 1.48 -13.87 16.96
C HIS A 393 0.58 -14.30 18.15
N PRO A 394 0.99 -15.27 19.00
CA PRO A 394 0.16 -15.82 20.08
C PRO A 394 -0.23 -14.82 21.18
N MET A 395 0.41 -13.65 21.24
CA MET A 395 -0.04 -12.56 22.11
C MET A 395 -1.32 -11.88 21.62
N ILE A 396 -1.60 -11.97 20.32
CA ILE A 396 -2.75 -11.37 19.64
C ILE A 396 -3.84 -12.40 19.44
N ASP A 397 -3.48 -13.65 19.11
CA ASP A 397 -4.43 -14.72 18.78
C ASP A 397 -4.22 -15.95 19.68
N PRO A 398 -5.29 -16.50 20.27
CA PRO A 398 -5.18 -17.62 21.21
C PRO A 398 -5.06 -19.00 20.53
N SER A 399 -5.27 -19.13 19.21
CA SER A 399 -5.56 -20.42 18.57
C SER A 399 -4.44 -21.45 18.76
N ILE A 400 -3.18 -21.05 18.50
CA ILE A 400 -2.04 -21.95 18.69
C ILE A 400 -1.81 -22.28 20.17
N ARG A 401 -2.12 -21.34 21.07
CA ARG A 401 -1.99 -21.54 22.51
C ARG A 401 -3.01 -22.57 23.00
N ILE A 402 -4.25 -22.47 22.55
CA ILE A 402 -5.32 -23.44 22.82
C ILE A 402 -4.94 -24.83 22.33
N GLN A 403 -4.46 -24.94 21.08
CA GLN A 403 -4.01 -26.23 20.53
C GLN A 403 -2.90 -26.85 21.39
N LYS A 404 -1.86 -26.09 21.74
CA LYS A 404 -0.74 -26.60 22.54
C LYS A 404 -1.13 -26.91 23.98
N LEU A 405 -2.10 -26.19 24.52
CA LEU A 405 -2.68 -26.48 25.82
C LEU A 405 -3.39 -27.85 25.81
N GLU A 406 -4.20 -28.15 24.80
CA GLU A 406 -4.83 -29.46 24.64
C GLU A 406 -3.80 -30.59 24.49
N GLU A 407 -2.76 -30.39 23.69
CA GLU A 407 -1.66 -31.34 23.54
C GLU A 407 -0.95 -31.62 24.90
N ALA A 408 -0.73 -30.57 25.70
CA ALA A 408 -0.09 -30.68 27.01
C ALA A 408 -0.96 -31.46 28.02
N PHE A 409 -2.28 -31.23 28.02
CA PHE A 409 -3.24 -31.99 28.83
C PHE A 409 -3.32 -33.46 28.39
N ALA A 410 -3.29 -33.74 27.09
CA ALA A 410 -3.36 -35.10 26.55
C ALA A 410 -2.11 -35.94 26.84
N ASN A 411 -0.94 -35.32 27.04
CA ASN A 411 0.31 -36.01 27.32
C ASN A 411 0.37 -36.56 28.75
N GLU A 412 0.38 -37.89 28.93
CA GLU A 412 0.34 -38.56 30.25
C GLU A 412 1.51 -38.22 31.20
N ASP A 413 2.66 -37.79 30.66
CA ASP A 413 3.85 -37.44 31.44
C ASP A 413 3.79 -36.00 31.99
N THR A 414 2.83 -35.18 31.56
CA THR A 414 2.67 -33.81 32.04
C THR A 414 2.06 -33.80 33.45
N GLY A 415 2.77 -33.19 34.40
CA GLY A 415 2.28 -32.91 35.75
C GLY A 415 2.02 -31.42 36.01
N VAL A 416 2.76 -30.53 35.34
CA VAL A 416 2.56 -29.08 35.45
C VAL A 416 2.56 -28.43 34.06
N ILE A 417 1.58 -27.58 33.80
CA ILE A 417 1.53 -26.70 32.62
C ILE A 417 1.83 -25.27 33.10
N LEU A 418 2.83 -24.62 32.50
CA LEU A 418 3.18 -23.22 32.75
C LEU A 418 2.67 -22.31 31.62
N LEU A 419 2.00 -21.22 31.97
CA LEU A 419 1.44 -20.25 31.03
C LEU A 419 1.83 -18.80 31.38
N ASP A 420 2.04 -17.97 30.37
CA ASP A 420 2.08 -16.51 30.50
C ASP A 420 0.82 -15.84 29.94
N VAL A 421 0.35 -14.77 30.56
CA VAL A 421 -0.70 -13.91 30.00
C VAL A 421 -0.17 -12.48 29.97
N VAL A 422 0.24 -12.04 28.79
CA VAL A 422 0.85 -10.71 28.58
C VAL A 422 -0.23 -9.70 28.18
N LEU A 423 -0.45 -8.70 29.01
CA LEU A 423 -1.45 -7.63 28.79
C LEU A 423 -0.83 -6.42 28.09
N GLY A 424 -1.62 -5.35 27.91
CA GLY A 424 -1.19 -4.08 27.35
C GLY A 424 -1.72 -3.84 25.94
N TYR A 425 -1.33 -2.70 25.36
CA TYR A 425 -1.66 -2.37 23.97
C TYR A 425 -1.01 -3.39 23.01
N GLY A 426 -1.68 -3.67 21.90
CA GLY A 426 -1.26 -4.66 20.91
C GLY A 426 -1.61 -6.11 21.27
N SER A 427 -1.69 -6.49 22.55
CA SER A 427 -2.12 -7.81 22.98
C SER A 427 -3.63 -8.05 22.75
N HIS A 428 -4.05 -9.32 22.76
CA HIS A 428 -5.45 -9.73 22.71
C HIS A 428 -6.29 -9.02 23.79
N ALA A 429 -7.55 -8.73 23.47
CA ALA A 429 -8.45 -7.95 24.32
C ALA A 429 -8.80 -8.66 25.65
N ASP A 430 -8.83 -10.00 25.67
CA ASP A 430 -9.02 -10.81 26.88
C ASP A 430 -8.40 -12.21 26.72
N MET A 431 -7.07 -12.31 26.76
CA MET A 431 -6.37 -13.60 26.55
C MET A 431 -6.66 -14.60 27.67
N ALA A 432 -6.88 -14.14 28.91
CA ALA A 432 -7.23 -15.00 30.04
C ALA A 432 -8.52 -15.79 29.73
N ASN A 433 -9.61 -15.09 29.39
CA ASN A 433 -10.89 -15.74 29.09
C ASN A 433 -10.89 -16.51 27.76
N ALA A 434 -9.95 -16.23 26.86
CA ALA A 434 -9.78 -17.06 25.67
C ALA A 434 -9.19 -18.44 25.98
N LEU A 435 -8.33 -18.56 27.01
CA LEU A 435 -7.69 -19.82 27.40
C LEU A 435 -8.52 -20.62 28.41
N ILE A 436 -9.28 -19.92 29.27
CA ILE A 436 -10.06 -20.51 30.38
C ILE A 436 -10.96 -21.69 29.95
N PRO A 437 -11.77 -21.62 28.87
CA PRO A 437 -12.65 -22.72 28.50
C PRO A 437 -11.93 -24.05 28.29
N THR A 438 -10.78 -24.01 27.59
CA THR A 438 -9.94 -25.19 27.37
C THR A 438 -9.32 -25.69 28.67
N ILE A 439 -8.93 -24.80 29.59
CA ILE A 439 -8.40 -25.17 30.90
C ILE A 439 -9.47 -25.88 31.73
N GLU A 440 -10.65 -25.27 31.90
CA GLU A 440 -11.75 -25.81 32.70
C GLU A 440 -12.24 -27.14 32.15
N GLU A 441 -12.45 -27.24 30.84
CA GLU A 441 -12.90 -28.48 30.21
C GLU A 441 -11.94 -29.64 30.50
N ASN A 442 -10.63 -29.40 30.38
CA ASN A 442 -9.63 -30.42 30.60
C ASN A 442 -9.42 -30.73 32.09
N LEU A 443 -9.42 -29.74 32.98
CA LEU A 443 -9.35 -29.98 34.42
C LEU A 443 -10.57 -30.79 34.91
N ASN A 444 -11.78 -30.48 34.44
CA ASN A 444 -12.99 -31.23 34.75
C ASN A 444 -12.94 -32.68 34.24
N LYS A 445 -12.31 -32.95 33.09
CA LYS A 445 -12.09 -34.34 32.62
C LYS A 445 -11.14 -35.12 33.53
N MET A 446 -10.24 -34.43 34.22
CA MET A 446 -9.23 -35.06 35.08
C MET A 446 -9.75 -35.36 36.49
N THR A 447 -10.86 -34.75 36.95
CA THR A 447 -11.41 -35.01 38.29
C THR A 447 -11.88 -36.45 38.50
N ASP A 448 -12.22 -37.15 37.42
CA ASP A 448 -12.59 -38.57 37.44
C ASP A 448 -11.39 -39.51 37.16
N SER A 449 -10.16 -38.97 37.09
CA SER A 449 -8.93 -39.71 36.81
C SER A 449 -7.99 -39.76 38.03
N ASP A 450 -7.19 -40.82 38.16
CA ASP A 450 -6.11 -40.91 39.17
C ASP A 450 -4.89 -40.02 38.83
N ARG A 451 -5.00 -39.15 37.82
CA ARG A 451 -3.90 -38.34 37.30
C ARG A 451 -3.98 -36.92 37.88
N GLU A 452 -2.94 -36.53 38.60
CA GLU A 452 -2.77 -35.15 39.07
C GLU A 452 -2.05 -34.30 38.00
N ILE A 453 -2.66 -33.16 37.66
CA ILE A 453 -2.09 -32.13 36.80
C ILE A 453 -2.44 -30.74 37.33
N TYR A 454 -1.47 -29.83 37.27
CA TYR A 454 -1.62 -28.46 37.75
C TYR A 454 -1.36 -27.47 36.62
N VAL A 455 -2.15 -26.41 36.54
CA VAL A 455 -1.89 -25.28 35.64
C VAL A 455 -1.40 -24.11 36.49
N VAL A 456 -0.21 -23.62 36.18
CA VAL A 456 0.43 -22.48 36.83
C VAL A 456 0.58 -21.37 35.79
N ALA A 457 0.21 -20.15 36.15
CA ALA A 457 0.31 -19.02 35.25
C ALA A 457 0.96 -17.80 35.89
N THR A 458 1.46 -16.90 35.04
CA THR A 458 1.83 -15.54 35.41
C THR A 458 1.13 -14.54 34.50
N VAL A 459 0.76 -13.38 35.06
CA VAL A 459 0.15 -12.28 34.30
C VAL A 459 1.16 -11.12 34.25
N THR A 460 1.64 -10.80 33.05
CA THR A 460 2.54 -9.67 32.81
C THR A 460 1.70 -8.46 32.42
N GLY A 461 1.34 -7.62 33.40
CA GLY A 461 0.53 -6.44 33.16
C GLY A 461 0.34 -5.53 34.38
N THR A 462 -0.43 -4.46 34.20
CA THR A 462 -0.81 -3.50 35.24
C THR A 462 -2.32 -3.32 35.31
N VAL A 463 -2.81 -2.72 36.40
CA VAL A 463 -4.22 -2.32 36.55
C VAL A 463 -4.63 -1.19 35.59
N ASN A 464 -3.66 -0.53 34.93
CA ASN A 464 -3.93 0.53 33.96
C ASN A 464 -4.01 0.00 32.51
N ASP A 465 -3.69 -1.28 32.29
CA ASP A 465 -3.79 -1.89 30.98
C ASP A 465 -5.26 -2.02 30.55
N PRO A 466 -5.55 -1.98 29.22
CA PRO A 466 -6.91 -2.11 28.72
C PRO A 466 -7.67 -3.35 29.19
N GLN A 467 -6.95 -4.45 29.45
CA GLN A 467 -7.49 -5.74 29.86
C GLN A 467 -7.75 -5.88 31.37
N ASP A 468 -7.21 -4.97 32.20
CA ASP A 468 -7.21 -5.02 33.67
C ASP A 468 -6.50 -6.26 34.27
N TYR A 469 -5.33 -6.01 34.89
CA TYR A 469 -4.55 -7.05 35.56
C TYR A 469 -5.31 -7.79 36.66
N ASP A 470 -6.04 -7.08 37.53
CA ASP A 470 -6.69 -7.72 38.69
C ASP A 470 -7.82 -8.64 38.23
N LYS A 471 -8.56 -8.23 37.19
CA LYS A 471 -9.56 -9.06 36.53
C LYS A 471 -8.94 -10.32 35.93
N ALA A 472 -7.89 -10.19 35.11
CA ALA A 472 -7.25 -11.35 34.47
C ALA A 472 -6.73 -12.38 35.49
N VAL A 473 -6.13 -11.90 36.59
CA VAL A 473 -5.67 -12.77 37.69
C VAL A 473 -6.84 -13.45 38.39
N ALA A 474 -7.94 -12.73 38.66
CA ALA A 474 -9.12 -13.28 39.31
C ALA A 474 -9.79 -14.37 38.45
N ASP A 475 -10.00 -14.09 37.17
CA ASP A 475 -10.65 -15.01 36.23
C ASP A 475 -9.86 -16.33 36.11
N LEU A 476 -8.52 -16.25 35.98
CA LEU A 476 -7.66 -17.44 35.93
C LEU A 476 -7.73 -18.26 37.23
N LYS A 477 -7.74 -17.60 38.40
CA LYS A 477 -7.86 -18.28 39.69
C LYS A 477 -9.20 -18.98 39.86
N GLU A 478 -10.29 -18.36 39.41
CA GLU A 478 -11.63 -18.96 39.43
C GLU A 478 -11.70 -20.22 38.55
N ALA A 479 -11.01 -20.23 37.42
CA ALA A 479 -10.87 -21.37 36.52
C ALA A 479 -9.93 -22.50 37.03
N GLY A 480 -9.41 -22.40 38.26
CA GLY A 480 -8.54 -23.40 38.86
C GLY A 480 -7.05 -23.28 38.50
N VAL A 481 -6.62 -22.15 37.93
CA VAL A 481 -5.21 -21.87 37.62
C VAL A 481 -4.52 -21.25 38.84
N TYR A 482 -3.32 -21.73 39.15
CA TYR A 482 -2.49 -21.15 40.21
C TYR A 482 -1.66 -20.00 39.65
N VAL A 483 -2.00 -18.78 40.05
CA VAL A 483 -1.35 -17.57 39.54
C VAL A 483 -0.35 -17.04 40.54
N GLU A 484 0.89 -16.85 40.10
CA GLU A 484 1.98 -16.20 40.86
C GLU A 484 2.29 -14.80 40.30
N ALA A 485 2.76 -13.91 41.16
CA ALA A 485 2.96 -12.49 40.83
C ALA A 485 4.06 -12.19 39.80
N THR A 486 4.95 -13.14 39.51
CA THR A 486 6.06 -13.01 38.56
C THR A 486 6.33 -14.33 37.85
N ASN A 487 6.95 -14.27 36.67
CA ASN A 487 7.35 -15.47 35.93
C ASN A 487 8.32 -16.36 36.74
N ALA A 488 9.31 -15.76 37.40
CA ALA A 488 10.26 -16.49 38.24
C ALA A 488 9.56 -17.22 39.42
N LYS A 489 8.54 -16.62 40.04
CA LYS A 489 7.73 -17.29 41.06
C LYS A 489 6.87 -18.42 40.49
N ALA A 490 6.25 -18.22 39.33
CA ALA A 490 5.48 -19.27 38.66
C ALA A 490 6.32 -20.52 38.39
N VAL A 491 7.56 -20.33 37.92
CA VAL A 491 8.51 -21.43 37.69
C VAL A 491 8.93 -22.09 39.00
N ARG A 492 9.19 -21.31 40.05
CA ARG A 492 9.50 -21.85 41.39
C ARG A 492 8.35 -22.66 41.97
N LEU A 493 7.10 -22.26 41.75
CA LEU A 493 5.91 -23.02 42.16
C LEU A 493 5.81 -24.34 41.39
N ALA A 494 6.06 -24.31 40.08
CA ALA A 494 6.13 -25.54 39.28
C ALA A 494 7.21 -26.49 39.79
N LEU A 495 8.40 -25.98 40.16
CA LEU A 495 9.47 -26.78 40.76
C LEU A 495 9.07 -27.34 42.14
N GLU A 496 8.37 -26.56 42.96
CA GLU A 496 7.88 -27.03 44.27
C GLU A 496 6.87 -28.18 44.11
N LEU A 497 5.95 -28.09 43.14
CA LEU A 497 5.03 -29.18 42.77
C LEU A 497 5.76 -30.46 42.29
N MET A 498 6.95 -30.29 41.70
CA MET A 498 7.85 -31.39 41.33
C MET A 498 8.70 -31.91 42.51
N GLY A 499 8.52 -31.37 43.72
CA GLY A 499 9.29 -31.73 44.92
C GLY A 499 10.67 -31.09 45.00
N VAL A 500 10.94 -30.03 44.23
CA VAL A 500 12.23 -29.34 44.15
C VAL A 500 12.10 -27.93 44.73
N HIS A 501 12.55 -27.75 45.96
CA HIS A 501 12.60 -26.43 46.60
C HIS A 501 13.81 -25.63 46.13
N TYR A 502 13.60 -24.74 45.17
CA TYR A 502 14.66 -23.94 44.57
C TYR A 502 14.78 -22.55 45.22
N GLN A 503 15.99 -22.21 45.69
CA GLN A 503 16.34 -20.92 46.28
C GLN A 503 17.52 -20.29 45.56
N PHE A 504 17.51 -18.96 45.43
CA PHE A 504 18.63 -18.24 44.82
C PHE A 504 19.77 -18.08 45.84
N SER A 505 21.01 -18.11 45.34
CA SER A 505 22.20 -17.93 46.19
C SER A 505 22.41 -16.45 46.54
N ASP A 506 22.94 -16.21 47.74
CA ASP A 506 23.38 -14.87 48.16
C ASP A 506 24.51 -14.35 47.27
N LYS A 507 24.37 -13.10 46.80
CA LYS A 507 25.40 -12.37 46.06
C LYS A 507 26.08 -11.37 46.96
N LYS A 508 27.40 -11.24 46.78
CA LYS A 508 28.20 -10.20 47.42
C LYS A 508 28.58 -9.14 46.42
N HIS A 509 28.88 -7.95 46.93
CA HIS A 509 29.40 -6.86 46.12
C HIS A 509 30.93 -6.91 46.08
N VAL A 510 31.50 -6.87 44.87
CA VAL A 510 32.95 -6.86 44.64
C VAL A 510 33.36 -5.65 43.82
N GLU A 511 34.59 -5.17 44.01
CA GLU A 511 35.11 -4.03 43.25
C GLU A 511 35.38 -4.40 41.79
N TYR A 512 35.05 -3.48 40.87
CA TYR A 512 35.40 -3.62 39.46
C TYR A 512 36.89 -3.34 39.23
N GLN A 513 37.62 -4.32 38.70
CA GLN A 513 39.06 -4.25 38.42
C GLN A 513 39.40 -3.92 36.96
N GLY A 514 38.38 -3.73 36.11
CA GLY A 514 38.58 -3.39 34.69
C GLY A 514 38.77 -1.89 34.43
N GLU A 515 39.06 -1.54 33.18
CA GLU A 515 39.19 -0.15 32.76
C GLU A 515 37.82 0.52 32.58
N LYS A 516 37.67 1.73 33.12
CA LYS A 516 36.55 2.63 32.77
C LYS A 516 36.87 3.44 31.51
N VAL A 517 35.84 3.89 30.81
CA VAL A 517 35.96 4.73 29.60
C VAL A 517 35.34 6.10 29.83
N GLU A 518 35.82 7.09 29.08
CA GLU A 518 35.13 8.38 28.96
C GLU A 518 33.90 8.20 28.08
N LEU A 519 32.74 8.61 28.61
CA LEU A 519 31.47 8.50 27.90
C LEU A 519 31.26 9.73 27.01
N PRO A 520 30.89 9.57 25.73
CA PRO A 520 30.57 10.71 24.88
C PRO A 520 29.28 11.39 25.36
N SER A 521 29.07 12.65 24.94
CA SER A 521 27.76 13.29 25.11
C SER A 521 26.79 12.76 24.05
N PRO A 522 25.51 12.49 24.41
CA PRO A 522 24.49 12.20 23.42
C PRO A 522 24.25 13.43 22.53
N SER A 523 23.84 13.20 21.27
CA SER A 523 23.49 14.26 20.33
C SER A 523 22.31 15.12 20.84
N GLU A 524 22.14 16.31 20.28
CA GLU A 524 21.02 17.18 20.63
C GLU A 524 19.67 16.52 20.32
N GLN A 525 19.58 15.77 19.22
CA GLN A 525 18.36 15.06 18.82
C GLN A 525 18.01 13.94 19.80
N VAL A 526 18.99 13.10 20.18
CA VAL A 526 18.76 12.04 21.18
C VAL A 526 18.39 12.63 22.54
N GLN A 527 19.02 13.75 22.93
CA GLN A 527 18.61 14.45 24.16
C GLN A 527 17.18 14.99 24.05
N GLU A 528 16.80 15.55 22.90
CA GLU A 528 15.46 16.06 22.67
C GLU A 528 14.41 14.94 22.81
N LEU A 529 14.64 13.77 22.20
CA LEU A 529 13.73 12.63 22.27
C LEU A 529 13.45 12.19 23.72
N VAL A 530 14.47 12.15 24.58
CA VAL A 530 14.31 11.71 25.98
C VAL A 530 13.83 12.84 26.90
N MET A 531 13.84 14.10 26.46
CA MET A 531 13.44 15.25 27.27
C MET A 531 12.02 15.75 26.96
N THR A 532 11.43 15.32 25.84
CA THR A 532 10.12 15.80 25.38
C THR A 532 9.16 14.65 25.07
N SER A 533 7.87 14.96 24.94
CA SER A 533 6.88 13.98 24.50
C SER A 533 7.04 13.67 23.01
N PRO A 534 6.99 12.39 22.59
CA PRO A 534 7.17 11.99 21.20
C PRO A 534 6.11 12.58 20.26
N ARG A 535 6.55 12.89 19.04
CA ARG A 535 5.72 13.40 17.94
C ARG A 535 5.97 12.49 16.75
N VAL A 536 5.01 11.62 16.48
CA VAL A 536 5.22 10.36 15.77
C VAL A 536 4.57 10.39 14.39
N ILE A 537 5.34 10.07 13.37
CA ILE A 537 4.79 9.65 12.07
C ILE A 537 4.64 8.13 12.13
N ASN A 538 3.40 7.65 12.24
CA ASN A 538 3.13 6.22 12.30
C ASN A 538 2.96 5.67 10.87
N ILE A 539 3.69 4.60 10.55
CA ILE A 539 3.74 3.98 9.23
C ILE A 539 3.44 2.49 9.41
N GLY A 540 2.24 2.07 9.00
CA GLY A 540 1.75 0.70 9.17
C GLY A 540 0.50 0.66 10.06
N ILE A 541 0.52 -0.18 11.09
CA ILE A 541 -0.61 -0.50 11.97
C ILE A 541 -1.18 0.78 12.61
N GLU A 542 -2.43 1.12 12.26
CA GLU A 542 -3.07 2.38 12.68
C GLU A 542 -3.36 2.41 14.19
N SER A 543 -3.65 1.26 14.80
CA SER A 543 -3.97 1.16 16.24
C SER A 543 -2.83 1.57 17.17
N PHE A 544 -1.60 1.68 16.67
CA PHE A 544 -0.46 2.19 17.45
C PHE A 544 -0.53 3.70 17.71
N VAL A 545 -1.36 4.43 16.97
CA VAL A 545 -1.58 5.87 17.16
C VAL A 545 -2.34 6.16 18.47
N ASP A 546 -3.28 5.29 18.84
CA ASP A 546 -4.19 5.48 19.97
C ASP A 546 -3.49 5.65 21.32
N PRO A 547 -2.58 4.75 21.75
CA PRO A 547 -1.87 4.94 23.01
C PRO A 547 -1.02 6.22 23.01
N ILE A 548 -0.42 6.58 21.86
CA ILE A 548 0.43 7.77 21.77
C ILE A 548 -0.38 9.03 22.08
N ILE A 549 -1.53 9.20 21.42
CA ILE A 549 -2.40 10.37 21.62
C ILE A 549 -2.99 10.35 23.04
N LYS A 550 -3.47 9.19 23.50
CA LYS A 550 -4.11 9.04 24.82
C LYS A 550 -3.19 9.45 25.97
N TYR A 551 -1.89 9.16 25.87
CA TYR A 551 -0.90 9.44 26.92
C TYR A 551 -0.08 10.73 26.65
N GLY A 552 -0.57 11.62 25.78
CA GLY A 552 -0.06 13.00 25.66
C GLY A 552 0.99 13.23 24.58
N GLY A 553 1.22 12.27 23.69
CA GLY A 553 2.03 12.42 22.49
C GLY A 553 1.22 13.03 21.34
N LYS A 554 1.92 13.34 20.24
CA LYS A 554 1.26 13.65 18.96
C LYS A 554 1.54 12.52 17.99
N ALA A 555 0.56 12.16 17.16
CA ALA A 555 0.78 11.21 16.09
C ALA A 555 -0.09 11.52 14.88
N ILE A 556 0.44 11.23 13.69
CA ILE A 556 -0.29 11.20 12.43
C ILE A 556 -0.17 9.80 11.82
N GLN A 557 -1.16 9.40 11.04
CA GLN A 557 -1.18 8.12 10.36
C GLN A 557 -0.76 8.29 8.90
N PHE A 558 0.39 7.74 8.54
CA PHE A 558 0.78 7.55 7.15
C PHE A 558 0.18 6.23 6.64
N ASN A 559 -0.87 6.34 5.82
CA ASN A 559 -1.54 5.25 5.12
C ASN A 559 -0.65 4.66 4.02
N TRP A 560 0.42 4.00 4.46
CA TRP A 560 1.41 3.39 3.58
C TRP A 560 0.85 2.20 2.81
N ARG A 561 1.27 2.06 1.56
CA ARG A 561 0.99 0.89 0.70
C ARG A 561 2.21 0.56 -0.16
N PRO A 562 2.43 -0.71 -0.53
CA PRO A 562 3.47 -1.07 -1.48
C PRO A 562 3.36 -0.28 -2.79
N LYS A 563 4.42 0.45 -3.14
CA LYS A 563 4.55 1.11 -4.44
C LYS A 563 4.46 0.08 -5.57
N ALA A 564 3.96 0.47 -6.73
CA ALA A 564 3.91 -0.39 -7.92
C ALA A 564 3.28 -1.77 -7.68
N GLY A 565 2.26 -1.83 -6.82
CA GLY A 565 1.58 -3.07 -6.47
C GLY A 565 2.49 -4.13 -5.83
N GLY A 566 3.61 -3.72 -5.21
CA GLY A 566 4.60 -4.62 -4.61
C GLY A 566 5.62 -5.19 -5.59
N ASN A 567 5.61 -4.80 -6.86
CA ASN A 567 6.55 -5.32 -7.85
C ASN A 567 7.99 -4.83 -7.57
N LYS A 568 8.83 -5.71 -7.01
CA LYS A 568 10.21 -5.41 -6.59
C LYS A 568 11.07 -4.76 -7.68
N LYS A 569 10.94 -5.23 -8.93
CA LYS A 569 11.67 -4.65 -10.08
C LYS A 569 11.25 -3.21 -10.31
N LEU A 570 9.95 -2.93 -10.33
CA LEU A 570 9.44 -1.58 -10.55
C LEU A 570 9.73 -0.66 -9.36
N ILE A 571 9.62 -1.14 -8.12
CA ILE A 571 9.97 -0.39 -6.91
C ILE A 571 11.45 0.03 -6.97
N ARG A 572 12.37 -0.88 -7.32
CA ARG A 572 13.78 -0.52 -7.50
C ARG A 572 13.95 0.56 -8.56
N ILE A 573 13.32 0.39 -9.72
CA ILE A 573 13.41 1.36 -10.81
C ILE A 573 12.91 2.74 -10.35
N LEU A 574 11.78 2.80 -9.64
CA LEU A 574 11.25 4.04 -9.08
C LEU A 574 12.23 4.66 -8.07
N ASN A 575 12.81 3.87 -7.18
CA ASN A 575 13.78 4.34 -6.19
C ASN A 575 15.06 4.88 -6.85
N GLU A 576 15.55 4.25 -7.93
CA GLU A 576 16.69 4.78 -8.70
C GLU A 576 16.31 6.06 -9.46
N LEU A 577 15.12 6.12 -10.07
CA LEU A 577 14.63 7.33 -10.73
C LEU A 577 14.45 8.50 -9.76
N GLU A 578 14.10 8.23 -8.50
CA GLU A 578 13.96 9.25 -7.46
C GLU A 578 15.31 9.95 -7.17
N LYS A 579 16.44 9.25 -7.29
CA LYS A 579 17.78 9.87 -7.19
C LYS A 579 18.05 10.88 -8.30
N HIS A 580 17.24 10.87 -9.36
CA HIS A 580 17.28 11.79 -10.49
C HIS A 580 16.03 12.69 -10.58
N ALA A 581 15.21 12.75 -9.52
CA ALA A 581 13.91 13.43 -9.51
C ALA A 581 14.00 14.86 -10.03
N ASP A 582 14.91 15.69 -9.51
CA ASP A 582 15.08 17.10 -9.92
C ASP A 582 15.27 17.26 -11.43
N ALA A 583 16.09 16.40 -12.05
CA ALA A 583 16.39 16.48 -13.47
C ALA A 583 15.19 16.03 -14.32
N ILE A 584 14.51 14.97 -13.89
CA ILE A 584 13.30 14.46 -14.55
C ILE A 584 12.16 15.49 -14.43
N ASP A 585 11.98 16.09 -13.26
CA ASP A 585 10.93 17.08 -12.99
C ASP A 585 11.16 18.35 -13.80
N ALA A 586 12.40 18.82 -13.90
CA ALA A 586 12.76 19.93 -14.78
C ALA A 586 12.45 19.62 -16.26
N ALA A 587 12.72 18.40 -16.72
CA ALA A 587 12.38 17.98 -18.09
C ALA A 587 10.86 17.89 -18.30
N ASN A 588 10.13 17.30 -17.35
CA ASN A 588 8.67 17.21 -17.37
C ASN A 588 8.03 18.59 -17.44
N GLN A 589 8.54 19.56 -16.66
CA GLN A 589 8.03 20.92 -16.65
C GLN A 589 8.17 21.60 -18.02
N LYS A 590 9.24 21.33 -18.79
CA LYS A 590 9.37 21.84 -20.17
C LYS A 590 8.26 21.31 -21.09
N VAL A 591 7.96 20.02 -21.00
CA VAL A 591 6.89 19.37 -21.79
C VAL A 591 5.53 19.98 -21.42
N ILE A 592 5.25 20.09 -20.12
CA ILE A 592 3.99 20.65 -19.59
C ILE A 592 3.82 22.11 -20.00
N ASN A 593 4.89 22.92 -19.91
CA ASN A 593 4.84 24.31 -20.34
C ASN A 593 4.45 24.42 -21.82
N ARG A 594 5.00 23.57 -22.71
CA ARG A 594 4.56 23.55 -24.11
C ARG A 594 3.10 23.17 -24.29
N MET A 595 2.61 22.19 -23.51
CA MET A 595 1.19 21.84 -23.55
C MET A 595 0.32 23.05 -23.16
N ARG A 596 0.69 23.76 -22.09
CA ARG A 596 -0.02 24.95 -21.59
C ARG A 596 0.07 26.16 -22.54
N ASP A 597 1.23 26.38 -23.14
CA ASP A 597 1.52 27.53 -24.01
C ASP A 597 1.03 27.32 -25.46
N SER A 598 0.45 26.15 -25.75
CA SER A 598 -0.10 25.84 -27.07
C SER A 598 -1.22 26.80 -27.46
N GLN A 599 -1.24 27.15 -28.75
CA GLN A 599 -2.21 28.06 -29.35
C GLN A 599 -2.91 27.38 -30.54
N PRO A 600 -3.82 26.42 -30.29
CA PRO A 600 -4.53 25.71 -31.34
C PRO A 600 -5.60 26.59 -32.00
N TYR A 601 -5.51 26.74 -33.31
CA TYR A 601 -6.47 27.42 -34.15
C TYR A 601 -7.04 26.46 -35.18
N LEU A 602 -8.37 26.36 -35.27
CA LEU A 602 -9.04 25.68 -36.35
C LEU A 602 -9.01 26.59 -37.58
N VAL A 603 -8.22 26.22 -38.59
CA VAL A 603 -7.89 27.10 -39.72
C VAL A 603 -8.56 26.70 -41.03
N ASP A 604 -8.85 25.42 -41.23
CA ASP A 604 -9.43 24.95 -42.50
C ASP A 604 -10.06 23.55 -42.38
N VAL A 605 -10.77 23.14 -43.44
CA VAL A 605 -11.16 21.76 -43.74
C VAL A 605 -10.74 21.44 -45.18
N LYS A 606 -10.01 20.34 -45.36
CA LYS A 606 -9.53 19.86 -46.67
C LYS A 606 -9.70 18.35 -46.80
N TYR A 607 -9.56 17.80 -48.01
CA TYR A 607 -9.45 16.36 -48.17
C TYR A 607 -8.13 15.86 -47.56
N ALA A 608 -8.17 14.69 -46.93
CA ALA A 608 -7.03 14.13 -46.22
C ALA A 608 -5.78 14.04 -47.11
N LYS A 609 -5.92 13.64 -48.38
CA LYS A 609 -4.80 13.58 -49.35
C LYS A 609 -4.14 14.93 -49.64
N GLU A 610 -4.82 16.06 -49.42
CA GLU A 610 -4.24 17.37 -49.68
C GLU A 610 -3.23 17.78 -48.58
N VAL A 611 -3.32 17.16 -47.40
CA VAL A 611 -2.57 17.58 -46.21
C VAL A 611 -1.83 16.44 -45.50
N ILE A 612 -2.15 15.19 -45.84
CA ILE A 612 -1.48 13.97 -45.37
C ILE A 612 -0.79 13.31 -46.57
N PRO A 613 0.53 13.49 -46.76
CA PRO A 613 1.26 12.99 -47.92
C PRO A 613 1.12 11.47 -48.14
N GLU A 614 1.03 10.69 -47.06
CA GLU A 614 0.90 9.24 -47.09
C GLU A 614 -0.43 8.77 -47.72
N LEU A 615 -1.43 9.65 -47.78
CA LEU A 615 -2.72 9.39 -48.46
C LEU A 615 -2.76 9.92 -49.90
N ASN A 616 -1.73 10.64 -50.35
CA ASN A 616 -1.61 11.17 -51.70
C ASN A 616 -0.65 10.34 -52.54
N THR A 617 -0.92 9.04 -52.62
CA THR A 617 -0.10 8.09 -53.35
C THR A 617 -0.98 7.20 -54.23
N GLU A 618 -0.36 6.45 -55.14
CA GLU A 618 -1.06 5.40 -55.91
C GLU A 618 -1.36 4.16 -55.05
N GLU A 619 -0.79 4.04 -53.84
CA GLU A 619 -1.08 2.97 -52.91
C GLU A 619 -2.45 3.20 -52.23
N LYS A 620 -3.22 2.12 -52.04
CA LYS A 620 -4.46 2.16 -51.26
C LYS A 620 -4.12 2.16 -49.76
N VAL A 621 -4.01 3.35 -49.18
CA VAL A 621 -3.67 3.54 -47.76
C VAL A 621 -4.92 3.86 -46.95
N ILE A 622 -5.11 3.15 -45.83
CA ILE A 622 -6.15 3.40 -44.84
C ILE A 622 -5.50 3.70 -43.50
N LEU A 623 -5.78 4.88 -42.92
CA LEU A 623 -5.38 5.16 -41.56
C LEU A 623 -6.33 4.50 -40.55
N HIS A 624 -5.85 4.18 -39.35
CA HIS A 624 -6.67 3.63 -38.27
C HIS A 624 -6.27 4.21 -36.91
N ALA A 625 -7.18 4.13 -35.93
CA ALA A 625 -6.88 4.52 -34.55
C ALA A 625 -5.93 3.54 -33.84
N GLY A 626 -5.27 4.00 -32.78
CA GLY A 626 -4.44 3.20 -31.89
C GLY A 626 -3.03 2.89 -32.42
N PRO A 627 -2.26 2.05 -31.71
CA PRO A 627 -0.95 1.58 -32.17
C PRO A 627 -1.07 0.69 -33.42
N PRO A 628 0.04 0.37 -34.12
CA PRO A 628 0.03 -0.52 -35.29
C PRO A 628 -0.74 -1.82 -35.04
N VAL A 629 -1.61 -2.20 -35.97
CA VAL A 629 -2.45 -3.40 -35.89
C VAL A 629 -2.59 -4.05 -37.27
N LYS A 630 -2.77 -5.37 -37.29
CA LYS A 630 -3.11 -6.09 -38.52
C LYS A 630 -4.62 -6.16 -38.70
N TYR A 631 -5.09 -6.26 -39.94
CA TYR A 631 -6.53 -6.28 -40.25
C TYR A 631 -7.27 -7.43 -39.55
N GLU A 632 -6.66 -8.62 -39.49
CA GLU A 632 -7.25 -9.80 -38.85
C GLU A 632 -7.51 -9.63 -37.34
N ASN A 633 -6.79 -8.70 -36.70
CA ASN A 633 -6.94 -8.39 -35.27
C ASN A 633 -7.85 -7.18 -35.02
N MET A 634 -8.25 -6.45 -36.07
CA MET A 634 -9.20 -5.35 -35.93
C MET A 634 -10.56 -5.85 -35.45
N THR A 635 -11.23 -5.06 -34.61
CA THR A 635 -12.57 -5.41 -34.12
C THR A 635 -13.61 -5.36 -35.25
N GLY A 636 -14.76 -6.01 -35.04
CA GLY A 636 -15.87 -5.98 -36.00
C GLY A 636 -16.22 -4.55 -36.48
N PRO A 637 -16.41 -3.57 -35.58
CA PRO A 637 -16.60 -2.17 -35.98
C PRO A 637 -15.51 -1.64 -36.92
N MET A 638 -14.23 -1.86 -36.60
CA MET A 638 -13.11 -1.40 -37.43
C MET A 638 -13.12 -2.06 -38.81
N GLN A 639 -13.32 -3.38 -38.87
CA GLN A 639 -13.39 -4.11 -40.15
C GLN A 639 -14.56 -3.61 -41.01
N GLY A 640 -15.72 -3.36 -40.39
CA GLY A 640 -16.87 -2.76 -41.06
C GLY A 640 -16.56 -1.36 -41.60
N SER A 641 -15.87 -0.53 -40.82
CA SER A 641 -15.44 0.81 -41.23
C SER A 641 -14.45 0.77 -42.39
N VAL A 642 -13.50 -0.18 -42.40
CA VAL A 642 -12.55 -0.39 -43.50
C VAL A 642 -13.30 -0.69 -44.79
N ILE A 643 -14.22 -1.65 -44.76
CA ILE A 643 -15.04 -2.00 -45.94
C ILE A 643 -15.83 -0.78 -46.41
N GLY A 644 -16.49 -0.05 -45.50
CA GLY A 644 -17.25 1.14 -45.86
C GLY A 644 -16.39 2.24 -46.48
N ALA A 645 -15.17 2.45 -45.99
CA ALA A 645 -14.23 3.39 -46.58
C ALA A 645 -13.79 2.96 -47.99
N MET A 646 -13.57 1.67 -48.23
CA MET A 646 -13.26 1.14 -49.57
C MET A 646 -14.40 1.34 -50.56
N LEU A 647 -15.66 1.16 -50.11
CA LEU A 647 -16.85 1.44 -50.92
C LEU A 647 -16.97 2.94 -51.23
N PHE A 648 -16.74 3.79 -50.23
CA PHE A 648 -16.74 5.25 -50.41
C PHE A 648 -15.68 5.73 -51.40
N GLU A 649 -14.47 5.17 -51.35
CA GLU A 649 -13.38 5.49 -52.28
C GLU A 649 -13.59 4.89 -53.68
N GLY A 650 -14.57 4.00 -53.84
CA GLY A 650 -14.79 3.26 -55.09
C GLY A 650 -13.69 2.25 -55.41
N TRP A 651 -12.90 1.82 -54.42
CA TRP A 651 -11.89 0.78 -54.59
C TRP A 651 -12.52 -0.61 -54.74
N ALA A 652 -13.71 -0.80 -54.18
CA ALA A 652 -14.52 -2.00 -54.31
C ALA A 652 -15.98 -1.63 -54.54
N SER A 653 -16.72 -2.47 -55.26
CA SER A 653 -18.13 -2.27 -55.58
C SER A 653 -19.06 -2.91 -54.55
N ASN A 654 -18.55 -3.85 -53.75
CA ASN A 654 -19.28 -4.59 -52.73
C ASN A 654 -18.32 -5.19 -51.68
N HIS A 655 -18.90 -5.79 -50.63
CA HIS A 655 -18.16 -6.37 -49.51
C HIS A 655 -17.24 -7.53 -49.92
N GLU A 656 -17.66 -8.38 -50.88
CA GLU A 656 -16.87 -9.55 -51.30
C GLU A 656 -15.61 -9.10 -52.05
N GLU A 657 -15.75 -8.10 -52.93
CA GLU A 657 -14.61 -7.50 -53.63
C GLU A 657 -13.66 -6.78 -52.66
N ALA A 658 -14.21 -6.05 -51.69
CA ALA A 658 -13.40 -5.39 -50.66
C ALA A 658 -12.58 -6.41 -49.86
N GLN A 659 -13.21 -7.49 -49.40
CA GLN A 659 -12.53 -8.53 -48.63
C GLN A 659 -11.43 -9.23 -49.45
N LYS A 660 -11.68 -9.52 -50.74
CA LYS A 660 -10.66 -10.12 -51.63
C LYS A 660 -9.41 -9.23 -51.75
N GLN A 661 -9.57 -7.92 -51.87
CA GLN A 661 -8.43 -6.99 -51.96
C GLN A 661 -7.65 -6.91 -50.64
N ILE A 662 -8.36 -6.96 -49.50
CA ILE A 662 -7.73 -7.00 -48.17
C ILE A 662 -6.93 -8.30 -48.01
N ASP A 663 -7.52 -9.44 -48.33
CA ASP A 663 -6.87 -10.76 -48.24
C ASP A 663 -5.66 -10.89 -49.18
N ALA A 664 -5.69 -10.17 -50.31
CA ALA A 664 -4.58 -10.08 -51.26
C ALA A 664 -3.45 -9.13 -50.80
N GLY A 665 -3.63 -8.39 -49.69
CA GLY A 665 -2.64 -7.44 -49.19
C GLY A 665 -2.53 -6.16 -50.01
N GLU A 666 -3.57 -5.78 -50.76
CA GLU A 666 -3.59 -4.55 -51.57
C GLU A 666 -3.76 -3.27 -50.74
N ILE A 667 -4.18 -3.41 -49.48
CA ILE A 667 -4.46 -2.29 -48.57
C ILE A 667 -3.34 -2.16 -47.54
N LYS A 668 -2.80 -0.95 -47.41
CA LYS A 668 -1.80 -0.60 -46.41
C LYS A 668 -2.45 0.12 -45.24
N PHE A 669 -2.30 -0.46 -44.04
CA PHE A 669 -2.84 0.11 -42.80
C PHE A 669 -1.76 0.91 -42.06
N MET A 670 -2.12 2.10 -41.57
CA MET A 670 -1.21 2.98 -40.83
C MET A 670 -1.90 3.67 -39.66
N PRO A 671 -1.28 3.78 -38.48
CA PRO A 671 -1.84 4.56 -37.38
C PRO A 671 -2.02 6.04 -37.75
N CYS A 672 -3.16 6.63 -37.40
CA CYS A 672 -3.38 8.09 -37.53
C CYS A 672 -2.26 8.89 -36.84
N HIS A 673 -1.84 8.46 -35.65
CA HIS A 673 -0.81 9.12 -34.85
C HIS A 673 0.56 9.22 -35.54
N HIS A 674 0.83 8.42 -36.58
CA HIS A 674 2.09 8.46 -37.35
C HIS A 674 2.15 9.61 -38.35
N VAL A 675 1.00 10.20 -38.71
CA VAL A 675 0.89 11.20 -39.79
C VAL A 675 0.24 12.51 -39.34
N GLY A 676 0.39 12.86 -38.06
CA GLY A 676 -0.21 14.09 -37.52
C GLY A 676 -1.73 14.03 -37.35
N ALA A 677 -2.34 12.85 -37.50
CA ALA A 677 -3.79 12.67 -37.45
C ALA A 677 -4.24 11.94 -36.17
N VAL A 678 -5.55 12.00 -35.92
CA VAL A 678 -6.28 11.20 -34.93
C VAL A 678 -7.66 10.84 -35.48
N GLY A 679 -8.20 9.70 -35.09
CA GLY A 679 -9.50 9.21 -35.55
C GLY A 679 -10.41 8.72 -34.40
N PRO A 680 -11.70 9.10 -34.37
CA PRO A 680 -12.64 8.59 -33.38
C PRO A 680 -12.97 7.12 -33.64
N MET A 681 -13.19 6.35 -32.57
CA MET A 681 -13.57 4.93 -32.62
C MET A 681 -12.62 4.08 -33.48
N GLY A 682 -13.03 3.54 -34.63
CA GLY A 682 -12.08 2.80 -35.49
C GLY A 682 -11.00 3.69 -36.14
N GLY A 683 -11.23 5.01 -36.19
CA GLY A 683 -10.33 6.00 -36.76
C GLY A 683 -10.05 5.86 -38.26
N ILE A 684 -10.88 5.08 -38.96
CA ILE A 684 -10.70 4.79 -40.39
C ILE A 684 -10.76 6.08 -41.20
N THR A 685 -9.66 6.39 -41.89
CA THR A 685 -9.50 7.61 -42.70
C THR A 685 -8.83 7.28 -44.02
N THR A 686 -9.40 7.74 -45.13
CA THR A 686 -8.87 7.57 -46.50
C THR A 686 -8.73 8.89 -47.24
N ALA A 687 -8.15 8.85 -48.43
CA ALA A 687 -7.70 10.01 -49.19
C ALA A 687 -8.75 11.11 -49.40
N ASN A 688 -10.01 10.74 -49.65
CA ASN A 688 -11.09 11.69 -49.94
C ASN A 688 -11.92 12.07 -48.70
N PHE A 689 -11.54 11.64 -47.50
CA PHE A 689 -12.21 12.07 -46.28
C PHE A 689 -11.88 13.55 -46.00
N PRO A 690 -12.88 14.41 -45.77
CA PRO A 690 -12.66 15.75 -45.24
C PRO A 690 -12.14 15.70 -43.80
N VAL A 691 -11.03 16.41 -43.54
CA VAL A 691 -10.38 16.53 -42.24
C VAL A 691 -10.31 17.97 -41.77
N PHE A 692 -10.54 18.19 -40.48
CA PHE A 692 -10.22 19.45 -39.81
C PHE A 692 -8.70 19.65 -39.74
N ILE A 693 -8.28 20.91 -39.89
CA ILE A 693 -6.89 21.32 -39.70
C ILE A 693 -6.83 22.24 -38.48
N VAL A 694 -6.22 21.75 -37.40
CA VAL A 694 -5.91 22.56 -36.22
C VAL A 694 -4.43 22.87 -36.22
N GLU A 695 -4.07 24.14 -36.42
CA GLU A 695 -2.69 24.62 -36.39
C GLU A 695 -2.38 25.20 -35.01
N ASN A 696 -1.32 24.71 -34.38
CA ASN A 696 -0.75 25.29 -33.18
C ASN A 696 0.16 26.46 -33.58
N LYS A 697 -0.33 27.69 -33.45
CA LYS A 697 0.41 28.91 -33.83
C LYS A 697 1.68 29.15 -33.02
N ALA A 698 1.90 28.41 -31.93
CA ALA A 698 3.15 28.47 -31.18
C ALA A 698 4.36 28.06 -32.05
N ASP A 699 4.20 27.09 -32.96
CA ASP A 699 5.30 26.61 -33.80
C ASP A 699 4.90 26.06 -35.19
N GLY A 700 3.63 26.13 -35.56
CA GLY A 700 3.08 25.62 -36.82
C GLY A 700 2.76 24.12 -36.84
N THR A 701 2.80 23.42 -35.69
CA THR A 701 2.39 22.01 -35.60
C THR A 701 0.91 21.85 -35.90
N THR A 702 0.56 20.89 -36.75
CA THR A 702 -0.82 20.65 -37.16
C THR A 702 -1.35 19.33 -36.61
N GLY A 703 -2.61 19.33 -36.18
CA GLY A 703 -3.38 18.13 -35.89
C GLY A 703 -4.54 17.98 -36.88
N TYR A 704 -4.74 16.76 -37.36
CA TYR A 704 -5.81 16.41 -38.30
C TYR A 704 -6.82 15.44 -37.69
N CYS A 705 -8.10 15.61 -37.99
CA CYS A 705 -9.14 14.65 -37.61
C CYS A 705 -10.28 14.70 -38.64
N ILE A 706 -10.85 13.55 -38.98
CA ILE A 706 -12.06 13.47 -39.82
C ILE A 706 -13.22 14.23 -39.16
N MET A 707 -14.25 14.59 -39.93
CA MET A 707 -15.44 15.24 -39.34
C MET A 707 -16.38 14.22 -38.67
N ASN A 708 -17.18 14.70 -37.71
CA ASN A 708 -18.19 13.86 -37.07
C ASN A 708 -19.37 13.62 -38.03
N GLU A 709 -19.77 12.35 -38.20
CA GLU A 709 -20.83 11.92 -39.14
C GLU A 709 -22.27 12.15 -38.66
N GLY A 710 -22.44 12.74 -37.48
CA GLY A 710 -23.76 12.98 -36.89
C GLY A 710 -24.23 11.84 -35.98
N ILE A 711 -25.55 11.81 -35.78
CA ILE A 711 -26.27 10.80 -34.99
C ILE A 711 -26.73 9.62 -35.87
N GLY A 712 -27.05 8.50 -35.23
CA GLY A 712 -27.59 7.30 -35.87
C GLY A 712 -26.51 6.35 -36.40
N THR A 713 -26.83 5.66 -37.49
CA THR A 713 -25.97 4.67 -38.15
C THR A 713 -24.80 5.38 -38.84
N VAL A 714 -23.56 5.13 -38.40
CA VAL A 714 -22.36 5.85 -38.85
C VAL A 714 -21.15 4.92 -39.05
N LEU A 715 -20.23 5.33 -39.94
CA LEU A 715 -19.04 4.57 -40.30
C LEU A 715 -18.12 4.34 -39.11
N ARG A 716 -17.92 5.32 -38.22
CA ARG A 716 -17.01 5.18 -37.06
C ARG A 716 -17.34 3.99 -36.14
N PHE A 717 -18.58 3.49 -36.17
CA PHE A 717 -19.01 2.28 -35.44
C PHE A 717 -19.15 1.03 -36.34
N GLY A 718 -18.66 1.10 -37.58
CA GLY A 718 -18.60 0.00 -38.53
C GLY A 718 -19.80 -0.18 -39.43
N ALA A 719 -20.73 0.78 -39.47
CA ALA A 719 -21.84 0.74 -40.42
C ALA A 719 -21.42 1.23 -41.80
N ASN A 720 -21.87 0.55 -42.84
CA ASN A 720 -21.41 0.76 -44.22
C ASN A 720 -22.52 0.52 -45.25
N ASN A 721 -23.77 0.72 -44.85
CA ASN A 721 -24.92 0.67 -45.77
C ASN A 721 -24.95 1.90 -46.68
N GLU A 722 -25.84 1.88 -47.67
CA GLU A 722 -25.97 2.96 -48.66
C GLU A 722 -26.22 4.34 -48.03
N GLU A 723 -26.99 4.40 -46.94
CA GLU A 723 -27.23 5.65 -46.19
C GLU A 723 -25.91 6.25 -45.66
N VAL A 724 -25.05 5.43 -45.05
CA VAL A 724 -23.74 5.87 -44.54
C VAL A 724 -22.85 6.34 -45.69
N ILE A 725 -22.76 5.58 -46.78
CA ILE A 725 -21.90 5.96 -47.92
C ILE A 725 -22.40 7.26 -48.57
N ASN A 726 -23.71 7.42 -48.75
CA ASN A 726 -24.30 8.66 -49.26
C ASN A 726 -24.02 9.86 -48.34
N ARG A 727 -24.06 9.65 -47.01
CA ARG A 727 -23.69 10.69 -46.05
C ARG A 727 -22.23 11.06 -46.15
N LEU A 728 -21.31 10.10 -46.27
CA LEU A 728 -19.88 10.37 -46.47
C LEU A 728 -19.62 11.13 -47.77
N ILE A 729 -20.32 10.79 -48.86
CA ILE A 729 -20.27 11.52 -50.13
C ILE A 729 -20.77 12.97 -49.95
N TRP A 730 -21.90 13.17 -49.27
CA TRP A 730 -22.39 14.52 -48.95
C TRP A 730 -21.40 15.29 -48.05
N MET A 731 -20.76 14.62 -47.10
CA MET A 731 -19.74 15.26 -46.26
C MET A 731 -18.52 15.69 -47.08
N ARG A 732 -18.09 14.87 -48.04
CA ARG A 732 -17.01 15.17 -48.99
C ARG A 732 -17.38 16.34 -49.91
N ASP A 733 -18.58 16.32 -50.49
CA ASP A 733 -18.96 17.24 -51.57
C ASP A 733 -19.61 18.54 -51.07
N VAL A 734 -20.18 18.54 -49.87
CA VAL A 734 -20.95 19.67 -49.30
C VAL A 734 -20.39 20.11 -47.94
N LEU A 735 -20.49 19.29 -46.89
CA LEU A 735 -20.15 19.72 -45.52
C LEU A 735 -18.71 20.23 -45.41
N GLY A 736 -17.74 19.44 -45.88
CA GLY A 736 -16.33 19.76 -45.79
C GLY A 736 -15.96 21.01 -46.58
N PRO A 737 -16.32 21.10 -47.87
CA PRO A 737 -16.07 22.29 -48.69
C PRO A 737 -16.72 23.57 -48.13
N VAL A 738 -17.95 23.50 -47.60
CA VAL A 738 -18.63 24.66 -47.00
C VAL A 738 -17.93 25.11 -45.72
N LEU A 739 -17.59 24.18 -44.83
CA LEU A 739 -16.87 24.51 -43.60
C LEU A 739 -15.46 25.04 -43.87
N GLY A 740 -14.73 24.45 -44.83
CA GLY A 740 -13.41 24.95 -45.23
C GLY A 740 -13.49 26.35 -45.82
N GLN A 741 -14.49 26.63 -46.66
CA GLN A 741 -14.74 27.98 -47.17
C GLN A 741 -15.06 28.98 -46.05
N ALA A 742 -15.91 28.60 -45.10
CA ALA A 742 -16.27 29.45 -43.96
C ALA A 742 -15.06 29.74 -43.08
N LEU A 743 -14.28 28.73 -42.68
CA LEU A 743 -13.11 28.90 -41.83
C LEU A 743 -12.05 29.81 -42.47
N ARG A 744 -11.83 29.71 -43.79
CA ARG A 744 -10.92 30.60 -44.52
C ARG A 744 -11.38 32.06 -44.60
N GLN A 745 -12.64 32.38 -44.29
CA GLN A 745 -13.10 33.78 -44.15
C GLN A 745 -12.76 34.38 -42.78
N ILE A 746 -12.39 33.56 -41.79
CA ILE A 746 -12.06 34.01 -40.44
C ILE A 746 -10.55 34.29 -40.41
N ASP A 747 -10.17 35.55 -40.24
CA ASP A 747 -8.76 35.95 -40.21
C ASP A 747 -7.99 35.18 -39.11
N GLY A 748 -7.02 34.38 -39.55
CA GLY A 748 -6.23 33.52 -38.69
C GLY A 748 -6.96 32.32 -38.08
N GLY A 749 -8.20 32.01 -38.46
CA GLY A 749 -8.98 30.87 -37.96
C GLY A 749 -9.57 31.06 -36.55
N ILE A 750 -10.25 30.03 -36.04
CA ILE A 750 -10.94 30.08 -34.74
C ILE A 750 -10.01 29.57 -33.63
N ASN A 751 -9.82 30.37 -32.58
CA ASN A 751 -9.05 29.96 -31.40
C ASN A 751 -9.82 28.88 -30.61
N VAL A 752 -9.31 27.65 -30.61
CA VAL A 752 -10.00 26.50 -29.99
C VAL A 752 -9.86 26.51 -28.47
N ASN A 753 -8.74 27.02 -27.92
CA ASN A 753 -8.58 27.16 -26.47
C ASN A 753 -9.68 28.02 -25.86
N VAL A 754 -10.09 29.11 -26.52
CA VAL A 754 -11.18 29.99 -26.06
C VAL A 754 -12.53 29.28 -26.08
N MET A 755 -12.76 28.40 -27.05
CA MET A 755 -14.00 27.61 -27.11
C MET A 755 -14.05 26.58 -25.97
N ILE A 756 -12.95 25.85 -25.75
CA ILE A 756 -12.82 24.88 -24.66
C ILE A 756 -13.00 25.57 -23.31
N ALA A 757 -12.30 26.69 -23.07
CA ALA A 757 -12.39 27.44 -21.82
C ALA A 757 -13.82 27.94 -21.51
N LYS A 758 -14.64 28.23 -22.53
CA LYS A 758 -16.06 28.55 -22.34
C LYS A 758 -16.88 27.29 -22.05
N ALA A 759 -16.77 26.28 -22.91
CA ALA A 759 -17.61 25.09 -22.84
C ALA A 759 -17.38 24.24 -21.58
N ILE A 760 -16.16 24.23 -21.03
CA ILE A 760 -15.87 23.51 -19.78
C ILE A 760 -16.67 24.09 -18.60
N THR A 761 -16.89 25.41 -18.59
CA THR A 761 -17.74 26.10 -17.60
C THR A 761 -19.24 25.90 -17.85
N MET A 762 -19.61 25.35 -19.01
CA MET A 762 -20.98 24.98 -19.41
C MET A 762 -21.23 23.46 -19.28
N GLY A 763 -20.30 22.78 -18.62
CA GLY A 763 -20.37 21.41 -18.18
C GLY A 763 -19.87 20.36 -19.16
N ASP A 764 -19.13 20.75 -20.20
CA ASP A 764 -18.53 19.78 -21.13
C ASP A 764 -17.22 19.23 -20.58
N GLU A 765 -16.96 17.94 -20.81
CA GLU A 765 -15.65 17.31 -20.60
C GLU A 765 -14.96 16.93 -21.92
N PHE A 766 -15.61 17.17 -23.07
CA PHE A 766 -15.02 17.08 -24.41
C PHE A 766 -14.74 15.68 -24.96
N HIS A 767 -15.18 14.61 -24.29
CA HIS A 767 -15.10 13.24 -24.79
C HIS A 767 -16.50 12.62 -24.98
N GLN A 768 -17.27 12.50 -23.90
CA GLN A 768 -18.66 12.03 -23.92
C GLN A 768 -19.71 13.14 -23.95
N ARG A 769 -19.39 14.33 -23.45
CA ARG A 769 -20.27 15.50 -23.51
C ARG A 769 -19.57 16.66 -24.20
N ASN A 770 -20.08 16.98 -25.39
CA ASN A 770 -19.61 18.05 -26.27
C ASN A 770 -20.73 19.05 -26.66
N ILE A 771 -21.85 19.04 -25.93
CA ILE A 771 -23.07 19.79 -26.30
C ILE A 771 -22.78 21.29 -26.30
N ALA A 772 -22.17 21.80 -25.24
CA ALA A 772 -21.88 23.23 -25.13
C ALA A 772 -20.83 23.66 -26.16
N ALA A 773 -19.80 22.86 -26.40
CA ALA A 773 -18.75 23.16 -27.35
C ALA A 773 -19.26 23.13 -28.80
N SER A 774 -20.11 22.16 -29.15
CA SER A 774 -20.79 22.10 -30.46
C SER A 774 -21.70 23.31 -30.67
N LEU A 775 -22.44 23.73 -29.64
CA LEU A 775 -23.26 24.95 -29.69
C LEU A 775 -22.41 26.22 -29.85
N VAL A 776 -21.31 26.34 -29.12
CA VAL A 776 -20.37 27.46 -29.24
C VAL A 776 -19.79 27.50 -30.65
N PHE A 777 -19.37 26.36 -31.20
CA PHE A 777 -18.86 26.28 -32.57
C PHE A 777 -19.92 26.69 -33.59
N LEU A 778 -21.14 26.17 -33.48
CA LEU A 778 -22.27 26.55 -34.34
C LEU A 778 -22.51 28.06 -34.33
N LYS A 779 -22.51 28.67 -33.13
CA LYS A 779 -22.68 30.12 -32.95
C LYS A 779 -21.60 30.93 -33.67
N GLU A 780 -20.35 30.48 -33.65
CA GLU A 780 -19.24 31.19 -34.31
C GLU A 780 -19.25 30.99 -35.84
N ILE A 781 -19.58 29.79 -36.33
CA ILE A 781 -19.46 29.47 -37.77
C ILE A 781 -20.71 29.81 -38.59
N ALA A 782 -21.92 29.73 -38.02
CA ALA A 782 -23.17 29.93 -38.75
C ALA A 782 -23.27 31.32 -39.42
N PRO A 783 -22.94 32.45 -38.76
CA PRO A 783 -22.95 33.76 -39.42
C PRO A 783 -22.03 33.81 -40.65
N VAL A 784 -20.87 33.18 -40.56
CA VAL A 784 -19.90 33.13 -41.66
C VAL A 784 -20.46 32.30 -42.82
N ILE A 785 -21.02 31.12 -42.55
CA ILE A 785 -21.68 30.28 -43.58
C ILE A 785 -22.79 31.05 -44.29
N THR A 786 -23.62 31.80 -43.56
CA THR A 786 -24.71 32.57 -44.18
C THR A 786 -24.20 33.64 -45.16
N SER A 787 -23.00 34.17 -44.92
CA SER A 787 -22.36 35.20 -45.74
C SER A 787 -21.63 34.67 -46.99
N LEU A 788 -21.39 33.37 -47.11
CA LEU A 788 -20.69 32.77 -48.25
C LEU A 788 -21.46 32.94 -49.56
N ASP A 789 -20.78 33.03 -50.70
CA ASP A 789 -21.41 33.05 -52.03
C ASP A 789 -21.55 31.62 -52.58
N ILE A 790 -22.47 30.85 -51.99
CA ILE A 790 -22.77 29.45 -52.32
C ILE A 790 -24.29 29.18 -52.31
N ASP A 791 -24.72 28.01 -52.77
CA ASP A 791 -26.12 27.60 -52.83
C ASP A 791 -26.82 27.69 -51.46
N ALA A 792 -28.04 28.25 -51.46
CA ALA A 792 -28.78 28.51 -50.22
C ALA A 792 -29.20 27.22 -49.50
N ASN A 793 -29.49 26.14 -50.23
CA ASN A 793 -29.84 24.86 -49.63
C ASN A 793 -28.61 24.25 -48.95
N GLN A 794 -27.43 24.30 -49.58
CA GLN A 794 -26.19 23.83 -48.96
C GLN A 794 -25.88 24.54 -47.63
N LYS A 795 -26.07 25.87 -47.57
CA LYS A 795 -25.93 26.63 -46.31
C LYS A 795 -26.88 26.10 -45.24
N GLN A 796 -28.16 25.92 -45.59
CA GLN A 796 -29.19 25.45 -44.68
C GLN A 796 -28.89 24.03 -44.19
N GLU A 797 -28.56 23.11 -45.09
CA GLU A 797 -28.23 21.72 -44.77
C GLU A 797 -27.06 21.63 -43.80
N VAL A 798 -25.98 22.38 -44.04
CA VAL A 798 -24.81 22.39 -43.16
C VAL A 798 -25.14 22.97 -41.79
N ILE A 799 -25.82 24.11 -41.72
CA ILE A 799 -26.21 24.72 -40.43
C ILE A 799 -27.15 23.78 -39.65
N GLN A 800 -28.10 23.14 -40.34
CA GLN A 800 -29.02 22.20 -39.72
C GLN A 800 -28.27 20.96 -39.19
N PHE A 801 -27.37 20.38 -39.97
CA PHE A 801 -26.55 19.25 -39.54
C PHE A 801 -25.73 19.57 -38.29
N LEU A 802 -25.13 20.76 -38.22
CA LEU A 802 -24.38 21.22 -37.04
C LEU A 802 -25.30 21.41 -35.83
N ALA A 803 -26.52 21.91 -36.03
CA ALA A 803 -27.52 22.09 -34.98
C ALA A 803 -28.04 20.77 -34.41
N ASP A 804 -28.12 19.73 -35.24
CA ASP A 804 -28.61 18.40 -34.84
C ASP A 804 -27.51 17.50 -34.24
N THR A 805 -26.23 17.91 -34.33
CA THR A 805 -25.08 17.07 -33.94
C THR A 805 -24.39 17.59 -32.69
N ASP A 806 -24.89 17.18 -31.52
CA ASP A 806 -24.33 17.54 -30.21
C ASP A 806 -22.88 17.08 -29.98
N GLN A 807 -22.42 16.07 -30.71
CA GLN A 807 -21.07 15.50 -30.61
C GLN A 807 -20.07 16.05 -31.64
N PHE A 808 -20.45 17.08 -32.42
CA PHE A 808 -19.64 17.54 -33.55
C PHE A 808 -18.25 18.03 -33.12
N PHE A 809 -18.16 18.69 -31.96
CA PHE A 809 -16.91 19.27 -31.47
C PHE A 809 -15.85 18.25 -31.03
N LEU A 810 -16.23 17.00 -30.72
CA LEU A 810 -15.28 15.95 -30.30
C LEU A 810 -14.09 15.85 -31.25
N ASN A 811 -14.35 15.84 -32.55
CA ASN A 811 -13.33 15.67 -33.57
C ASN A 811 -12.38 16.89 -33.64
N ILE A 812 -12.88 18.10 -33.38
CA ILE A 812 -12.08 19.33 -33.26
C ILE A 812 -11.22 19.27 -31.99
N ALA A 813 -11.78 18.81 -30.87
CA ALA A 813 -11.06 18.61 -29.61
C ALA A 813 -9.93 17.58 -29.77
N MET A 814 -10.17 16.49 -30.50
CA MET A 814 -9.15 15.48 -30.82
C MET A 814 -8.01 16.07 -31.67
N ALA A 815 -8.31 16.76 -32.77
CA ALA A 815 -7.30 17.43 -33.60
C ALA A 815 -6.50 18.47 -32.79
N THR A 816 -7.18 19.17 -31.88
CA THR A 816 -6.55 20.09 -30.92
C THR A 816 -5.57 19.36 -30.03
N GLY A 817 -5.99 18.26 -29.39
CA GLY A 817 -5.11 17.42 -28.59
C GLY A 817 -3.89 16.94 -29.35
N LYS A 818 -4.06 16.49 -30.59
CA LYS A 818 -2.96 16.09 -31.47
C LYS A 818 -1.96 17.22 -31.71
N SER A 819 -2.44 18.43 -32.03
CA SER A 819 -1.58 19.60 -32.24
C SER A 819 -0.79 20.03 -30.99
N ILE A 820 -1.38 19.83 -29.81
CA ILE A 820 -0.76 20.15 -28.51
C ILE A 820 0.33 19.12 -28.19
N VAL A 821 0.01 17.83 -28.26
CA VAL A 821 0.98 16.80 -27.87
C VAL A 821 2.15 16.68 -28.84
N ASP A 822 1.92 16.89 -30.14
CA ASP A 822 2.99 16.84 -31.14
C ASP A 822 3.94 18.05 -31.01
N TYR A 823 3.43 19.19 -30.57
CA TYR A 823 4.27 20.33 -30.19
C TYR A 823 5.09 20.03 -28.92
N ALA A 824 4.45 19.45 -27.91
CA ALA A 824 5.09 19.15 -26.62
C ALA A 824 6.20 18.09 -26.76
N ARG A 825 5.95 16.99 -27.48
CA ARG A 825 6.91 15.88 -27.64
C ARG A 825 8.18 16.23 -28.44
N LYS A 826 8.21 17.37 -29.14
CA LYS A 826 9.44 17.90 -29.74
C LYS A 826 10.53 18.20 -28.69
N ILE A 827 10.19 18.25 -27.39
CA ILE A 827 11.16 18.38 -26.29
C ILE A 827 12.08 17.15 -26.20
N LYS A 828 11.60 15.94 -26.47
CA LYS A 828 12.39 14.68 -26.42
C LYS A 828 13.09 14.41 -25.08
N GLU A 829 12.57 14.96 -23.99
CA GLU A 829 13.05 14.76 -22.62
C GLU A 829 11.83 14.56 -21.71
N GLY A 830 12.04 13.93 -20.55
CA GLY A 830 11.00 13.72 -19.54
C GLY A 830 10.09 12.53 -19.83
N CYS A 831 9.30 12.17 -18.82
CA CYS A 831 8.48 10.96 -18.77
C CYS A 831 6.98 11.24 -18.85
N ILE A 832 6.59 12.45 -19.27
CA ILE A 832 5.20 12.82 -19.51
C ILE A 832 4.63 12.06 -20.71
N VAL A 833 3.43 11.50 -20.55
CA VAL A 833 2.66 10.86 -21.62
C VAL A 833 2.21 11.91 -22.62
N THR A 834 2.51 11.67 -23.89
CA THR A 834 2.15 12.54 -25.01
C THR A 834 1.16 11.88 -25.97
N THR A 835 0.79 10.63 -25.76
CA THR A 835 -0.25 9.96 -26.55
C THR A 835 -0.85 8.84 -25.73
N MET A 836 -2.18 8.74 -25.73
CA MET A 836 -2.93 7.54 -25.37
C MET A 836 -3.91 7.23 -26.50
N ALA A 837 -3.90 6.00 -26.98
CA ALA A 837 -4.76 5.56 -28.08
C ALA A 837 -4.99 4.05 -28.05
N ARG A 838 -6.06 3.57 -28.69
CA ARG A 838 -6.42 2.14 -28.68
C ARG A 838 -7.10 1.68 -29.96
N ASN A 839 -7.00 0.39 -30.27
CA ASN A 839 -7.51 -0.21 -31.50
C ASN A 839 -8.33 -1.50 -31.26
N GLY A 840 -8.74 -1.76 -30.03
CA GLY A 840 -9.59 -2.91 -29.69
C GLY A 840 -8.83 -4.23 -29.50
N GLU A 841 -7.55 -4.26 -29.90
CA GLU A 841 -6.60 -5.30 -29.50
C GLU A 841 -5.65 -4.76 -28.41
N ASN A 842 -4.99 -3.63 -28.72
CA ASN A 842 -3.97 -3.02 -27.91
C ASN A 842 -4.30 -1.57 -27.55
N PHE A 843 -4.08 -1.23 -26.28
CA PHE A 843 -3.92 0.12 -25.81
C PHE A 843 -2.44 0.50 -25.94
N GLY A 844 -2.16 1.71 -26.39
CA GLY A 844 -0.81 2.21 -26.61
C GLY A 844 -0.59 3.58 -26.01
N ILE A 845 0.58 3.77 -25.40
CA ILE A 845 1.07 5.09 -24.99
C ILE A 845 2.39 5.46 -25.66
N ARG A 846 2.66 6.76 -25.70
CA ARG A 846 3.97 7.35 -26.03
C ARG A 846 4.34 8.37 -24.98
N ILE A 847 5.62 8.48 -24.65
CA ILE A 847 6.15 9.47 -23.72
C ILE A 847 7.11 10.43 -24.42
N ALA A 848 7.30 11.61 -23.85
CA ALA A 848 8.10 12.68 -24.45
C ALA A 848 9.53 12.25 -24.82
N ALA A 849 10.26 11.57 -23.91
CA ALA A 849 11.64 11.14 -24.14
C ALA A 849 11.83 10.07 -25.24
N MET A 850 10.82 9.26 -25.54
CA MET A 850 10.98 8.03 -26.34
C MET A 850 10.54 8.15 -27.80
N GLY A 851 10.31 9.38 -28.27
CA GLY A 851 9.92 9.63 -29.66
C GLY A 851 8.68 8.84 -30.06
N ASP A 852 8.71 8.15 -31.20
CA ASP A 852 7.57 7.41 -31.78
C ASP A 852 7.39 5.97 -31.26
N GLN A 853 8.22 5.54 -30.31
CA GLN A 853 8.09 4.23 -29.69
C GLN A 853 6.74 4.09 -29.00
N TRP A 854 6.03 3.01 -29.31
CA TRP A 854 4.79 2.63 -28.65
C TRP A 854 5.07 1.67 -27.51
N PHE A 855 4.44 1.91 -26.37
CA PHE A 855 4.35 0.95 -25.28
C PHE A 855 2.92 0.43 -25.23
N THR A 856 2.73 -0.87 -25.45
CA THR A 856 1.40 -1.45 -25.63
C THR A 856 1.04 -2.49 -24.57
N ALA A 857 -0.26 -2.60 -24.29
CA ALA A 857 -0.87 -3.64 -23.48
C ALA A 857 -2.24 -4.00 -24.07
N PRO A 858 -2.79 -5.20 -23.82
CA PRO A 858 -4.15 -5.53 -24.25
C PRO A 858 -5.17 -4.50 -23.74
N VAL A 859 -6.12 -4.09 -24.58
CA VAL A 859 -7.17 -3.15 -24.16
C VAL A 859 -8.07 -3.74 -23.07
N ASN A 860 -8.55 -2.87 -22.19
CA ASN A 860 -9.64 -3.17 -21.27
C ASN A 860 -11.00 -3.05 -21.98
N THR A 861 -12.03 -3.69 -21.42
CA THR A 861 -13.41 -3.55 -21.89
C THR A 861 -14.10 -2.40 -21.15
N PRO A 862 -14.76 -1.47 -21.84
CA PRO A 862 -15.52 -0.40 -21.20
C PRO A 862 -16.66 -0.94 -20.33
N LYS A 863 -16.88 -0.31 -19.17
CA LYS A 863 -18.00 -0.59 -18.28
C LYS A 863 -18.88 0.63 -18.15
N GLY A 864 -20.20 0.45 -18.19
CA GLY A 864 -21.12 1.56 -18.07
C GLY A 864 -22.57 1.16 -18.33
N LEU A 865 -23.38 2.13 -18.75
CA LEU A 865 -24.78 1.91 -19.07
C LEU A 865 -24.96 1.48 -20.52
N TYR A 866 -25.71 0.39 -20.68
CA TYR A 866 -26.13 -0.12 -21.98
C TYR A 866 -27.53 0.37 -22.32
N PHE A 867 -27.78 0.65 -23.59
CA PHE A 867 -29.09 1.02 -24.09
C PHE A 867 -30.06 -0.17 -23.97
N THR A 868 -31.35 0.13 -23.84
CA THR A 868 -32.40 -0.87 -23.70
C THR A 868 -32.29 -1.95 -24.79
N GLY A 869 -32.13 -3.21 -24.36
CA GLY A 869 -32.00 -4.35 -25.26
C GLY A 869 -30.56 -4.85 -25.48
N TYR A 870 -29.56 -4.19 -24.90
CA TYR A 870 -28.15 -4.62 -24.94
C TYR A 870 -27.58 -4.87 -23.54
N SER A 871 -26.51 -5.66 -23.49
CA SER A 871 -25.75 -5.93 -22.26
C SER A 871 -24.24 -5.82 -22.49
N GLU A 872 -23.45 -6.04 -21.43
CA GLU A 872 -21.99 -6.06 -21.49
C GLU A 872 -21.45 -7.06 -22.53
N GLU A 873 -22.14 -8.18 -22.74
CA GLU A 873 -21.74 -9.20 -23.71
C GLU A 873 -21.80 -8.71 -25.16
N ASP A 874 -22.58 -7.68 -25.46
CA ASP A 874 -22.74 -7.10 -26.80
C ASP A 874 -21.66 -6.06 -27.11
N GLY A 875 -21.00 -5.52 -26.08
CA GLY A 875 -19.96 -4.51 -26.20
C GLY A 875 -18.70 -5.01 -26.92
N SER A 876 -18.14 -4.14 -27.76
CA SER A 876 -16.80 -4.30 -28.32
C SER A 876 -15.75 -3.87 -27.30
N LYS A 877 -14.53 -4.36 -27.47
CA LYS A 877 -13.35 -3.83 -26.74
C LYS A 877 -13.09 -2.37 -27.13
N ASP A 878 -12.41 -1.62 -26.26
CA ASP A 878 -12.23 -0.17 -26.43
C ASP A 878 -11.39 0.20 -27.67
N ILE A 879 -11.86 1.18 -28.45
CA ILE A 879 -11.27 1.63 -29.72
C ILE A 879 -11.27 3.16 -29.83
N GLY A 880 -10.22 3.74 -30.43
CA GLY A 880 -10.15 5.15 -30.81
C GLY A 880 -8.87 5.86 -30.41
N ASP A 881 -8.65 7.01 -31.04
CA ASP A 881 -7.63 7.99 -30.61
C ASP A 881 -8.21 9.04 -29.66
N SER A 882 -9.49 8.95 -29.31
CA SER A 882 -10.18 9.95 -28.48
C SER A 882 -9.63 10.06 -27.05
N ALA A 883 -8.88 9.06 -26.58
CA ALA A 883 -8.07 9.12 -25.35
C ALA A 883 -6.98 10.23 -25.37
N ILE A 884 -6.75 10.85 -26.52
CA ILE A 884 -5.96 12.08 -26.63
C ILE A 884 -6.57 13.25 -25.85
N THR A 885 -7.90 13.25 -25.63
CA THR A 885 -8.57 14.29 -24.84
C THR A 885 -8.17 14.21 -23.37
N GLU A 886 -8.13 13.01 -22.79
CA GLU A 886 -7.57 12.76 -21.45
C GLU A 886 -6.07 13.08 -21.39
N THR A 887 -5.32 12.78 -22.46
CA THR A 887 -3.88 13.05 -22.52
C THR A 887 -3.57 14.54 -22.33
N ILE A 888 -4.43 15.43 -22.83
CA ILE A 888 -4.29 16.88 -22.65
C ILE A 888 -5.05 17.43 -21.44
N GLY A 889 -5.69 16.57 -20.64
CA GLY A 889 -6.35 17.01 -19.41
C GLY A 889 -7.84 17.32 -19.51
N LEU A 890 -8.51 16.80 -20.53
CA LEU A 890 -9.96 16.83 -20.66
C LEU A 890 -10.52 15.41 -20.42
N GLY A 891 -11.71 15.11 -20.91
CA GLY A 891 -12.33 13.79 -20.86
C GLY A 891 -12.59 13.29 -19.43
N GLY A 892 -12.30 12.01 -19.20
CA GLY A 892 -12.43 11.36 -17.89
C GLY A 892 -11.72 12.09 -16.75
N SER A 893 -10.58 12.72 -17.01
CA SER A 893 -9.81 13.47 -16.00
C SER A 893 -10.47 14.80 -15.59
N ALA A 894 -11.38 15.32 -16.42
CA ALA A 894 -12.14 16.55 -16.20
C ALA A 894 -13.63 16.28 -15.94
N ILE A 895 -13.98 15.04 -15.55
CA ILE A 895 -15.38 14.63 -15.36
C ILE A 895 -16.13 15.50 -14.32
N VAL A 896 -15.42 16.08 -13.34
CA VAL A 896 -16.00 17.03 -12.38
C VAL A 896 -16.58 18.28 -13.06
N ALA A 897 -16.10 18.67 -14.25
CA ALA A 897 -16.72 19.71 -15.05
C ALA A 897 -18.10 19.30 -15.56
N ALA A 898 -18.32 18.01 -15.81
CA ALA A 898 -19.51 17.48 -16.49
C ALA A 898 -20.37 16.57 -15.60
N PRO A 899 -20.95 17.05 -14.49
CA PRO A 899 -21.75 16.20 -13.58
C PRO A 899 -22.96 15.53 -14.24
N GLY A 900 -23.44 16.05 -15.37
CA GLY A 900 -24.51 15.41 -16.15
C GLY A 900 -24.08 14.10 -16.83
N VAL A 901 -22.78 13.90 -17.06
CA VAL A 901 -22.25 12.73 -17.77
C VAL A 901 -22.07 11.52 -16.86
N THR A 902 -21.82 11.72 -15.57
CA THR A 902 -21.49 10.64 -14.61
C THR A 902 -22.56 9.58 -14.53
N ARG A 903 -23.83 10.00 -14.48
CA ARG A 903 -24.97 9.08 -14.54
C ARG A 903 -25.06 8.35 -15.86
N PHE A 904 -24.82 9.03 -16.97
CA PHE A 904 -24.92 8.46 -18.32
C PHE A 904 -23.86 7.38 -18.58
N ILE A 905 -22.68 7.52 -17.98
CA ILE A 905 -21.58 6.54 -18.12
C ILE A 905 -21.53 5.53 -16.96
N GLY A 906 -22.49 5.57 -16.04
CA GLY A 906 -22.56 4.64 -14.90
C GLY A 906 -21.50 4.86 -13.81
N ALA A 907 -20.86 6.04 -13.76
CA ALA A 907 -19.82 6.38 -12.78
C ALA A 907 -20.37 6.91 -11.44
N GLY A 908 -21.71 6.92 -11.25
CA GLY A 908 -22.35 7.36 -10.02
C GLY A 908 -22.78 8.83 -10.02
N GLY A 909 -22.46 9.54 -8.93
CA GLY A 909 -22.94 10.90 -8.63
C GLY A 909 -21.93 12.03 -8.90
N PHE A 910 -22.18 13.20 -8.32
CA PHE A 910 -21.23 14.32 -8.35
C PHE A 910 -20.02 14.08 -7.43
N GLU A 911 -20.24 13.47 -6.27
CA GLU A 911 -19.17 13.11 -5.33
C GLU A 911 -18.17 12.14 -5.97
N ASP A 912 -18.66 11.18 -6.77
CA ASP A 912 -17.80 10.32 -7.58
C ASP A 912 -16.99 11.11 -8.61
N ALA A 913 -17.59 12.12 -9.25
CA ALA A 913 -16.87 12.98 -10.19
C ALA A 913 -15.71 13.72 -9.51
N VAL A 914 -15.95 14.23 -8.28
CA VAL A 914 -14.93 14.90 -7.46
C VAL A 914 -13.86 13.91 -7.05
N ARG A 915 -14.24 12.73 -6.53
CA ARG A 915 -13.32 11.66 -6.12
C ARG A 915 -12.43 11.23 -7.29
N ILE A 916 -13.02 10.92 -8.44
CA ILE A 916 -12.29 10.53 -9.66
C ILE A 916 -11.33 11.65 -10.08
N SER A 917 -11.78 12.90 -10.12
CA SER A 917 -10.93 14.01 -10.56
C SER A 917 -9.76 14.28 -9.59
N ASN A 918 -9.99 14.11 -8.29
CA ASN A 918 -8.94 14.16 -7.27
C ASN A 918 -7.97 12.97 -7.37
N GLU A 919 -8.47 11.76 -7.59
CA GLU A 919 -7.65 10.56 -7.80
C GLU A 919 -6.75 10.71 -9.04
N GLN A 920 -7.31 11.16 -10.16
CA GLN A 920 -6.55 11.45 -11.38
C GLN A 920 -5.56 12.61 -11.19
N SER A 921 -5.78 13.52 -10.23
CA SER A 921 -4.81 14.56 -9.91
C SER A 921 -3.52 14.02 -9.27
N LYS A 922 -3.56 12.82 -8.66
CA LYS A 922 -2.39 12.16 -8.06
C LYS A 922 -1.39 11.63 -9.09
N ILE A 923 -1.82 11.43 -10.35
CA ILE A 923 -0.96 10.88 -11.43
C ILE A 923 -0.45 11.91 -12.43
N VAL A 924 -0.79 13.18 -12.25
CA VAL A 924 -0.32 14.28 -13.10
C VAL A 924 0.73 15.13 -12.39
N SER A 925 1.51 15.86 -13.17
CA SER A 925 2.55 16.77 -12.66
C SER A 925 2.10 18.24 -12.58
N ALA A 926 0.97 18.61 -13.20
CA ALA A 926 0.48 19.98 -13.16
C ALA A 926 -1.04 20.07 -13.39
N GLN A 927 -1.56 21.29 -13.31
CA GLN A 927 -2.90 21.67 -13.79
C GLN A 927 -2.80 22.74 -14.90
N ASN A 928 -3.81 22.81 -15.76
CA ASN A 928 -3.95 23.81 -16.80
C ASN A 928 -4.88 24.96 -16.37
N PRO A 929 -4.35 26.12 -15.95
CA PRO A 929 -5.18 27.23 -15.48
C PRO A 929 -6.01 27.87 -16.60
N ASN A 930 -5.68 27.62 -17.88
CA ASN A 930 -6.47 28.13 -19.00
C ASN A 930 -7.85 27.43 -19.10
N TRP A 931 -8.00 26.25 -18.50
CA TRP A 931 -9.23 25.46 -18.48
C TRP A 931 -9.67 25.25 -17.03
N SER A 932 -10.05 26.36 -16.38
CA SER A 932 -10.56 26.38 -15.01
C SER A 932 -11.94 25.74 -14.90
N ILE A 933 -12.15 24.91 -13.88
CA ILE A 933 -13.40 24.16 -13.67
C ILE A 933 -14.16 24.72 -12.46
N PRO A 934 -15.31 25.42 -12.64
CA PRO A 934 -16.04 26.06 -11.54
C PRO A 934 -16.54 25.09 -10.46
N THR A 935 -16.97 23.89 -10.85
CA THR A 935 -17.42 22.83 -9.94
C THR A 935 -16.29 22.19 -9.12
N TRP A 936 -15.04 22.55 -9.40
CA TRP A 936 -13.86 22.08 -8.70
C TRP A 936 -13.07 23.25 -8.10
N ASP A 937 -13.81 24.24 -7.59
CA ASP A 937 -13.29 25.48 -6.98
C ASP A 937 -12.27 26.21 -7.87
N PHE A 938 -12.58 26.30 -9.17
CA PHE A 938 -11.75 26.96 -10.17
C PHE A 938 -10.33 26.40 -10.30
N ARG A 939 -10.09 25.15 -9.86
CA ARG A 939 -8.88 24.42 -10.18
C ARG A 939 -8.76 24.24 -11.70
N GLY A 940 -7.53 24.25 -12.19
CA GLY A 940 -7.24 23.96 -13.59
C GLY A 940 -7.44 22.47 -13.88
N SER A 941 -7.75 22.13 -15.13
CA SER A 941 -7.86 20.73 -15.53
C SER A 941 -6.51 19.99 -15.37
N ASN A 942 -6.54 18.69 -15.05
CA ASN A 942 -5.33 17.90 -14.76
C ASN A 942 -4.42 17.81 -16.00
N LEU A 943 -3.11 18.04 -15.91
CA LEU A 943 -2.22 18.09 -17.09
C LEU A 943 -0.87 17.43 -16.83
N GLY A 944 -0.42 16.62 -17.79
CA GLY A 944 0.89 15.99 -17.78
C GLY A 944 0.90 14.72 -16.95
N ILE A 945 0.28 13.67 -17.47
CA ILE A 945 0.30 12.31 -16.88
C ILE A 945 1.76 11.86 -16.81
N ASP A 946 2.23 11.56 -15.60
CA ASP A 946 3.59 11.12 -15.33
C ASP A 946 3.63 9.61 -15.09
N ILE A 947 4.36 8.88 -15.93
CA ILE A 947 4.45 7.41 -15.81
C ILE A 947 5.02 6.96 -14.46
N ARG A 948 5.88 7.75 -13.80
CA ARG A 948 6.41 7.42 -12.47
C ARG A 948 5.26 7.37 -11.47
N LYS A 949 4.40 8.38 -11.46
CA LYS A 949 3.26 8.48 -10.56
C LYS A 949 2.20 7.43 -10.86
N VAL A 950 1.91 7.16 -12.13
CA VAL A 950 0.97 6.08 -12.54
C VAL A 950 1.44 4.73 -12.00
N VAL A 951 2.71 4.37 -12.24
CA VAL A 951 3.25 3.08 -11.77
C VAL A 951 3.39 3.07 -10.24
N GLU A 952 3.89 4.13 -9.61
CA GLU A 952 4.06 4.20 -8.15
C GLU A 952 2.73 4.03 -7.41
N THR A 953 1.70 4.77 -7.82
CA THR A 953 0.40 4.79 -7.13
C THR A 953 -0.52 3.64 -7.52
N GLY A 954 -0.29 3.02 -8.69
CA GLY A 954 -1.21 2.05 -9.29
C GLY A 954 -2.51 2.66 -9.85
N ILE A 955 -2.65 4.00 -9.84
CA ILE A 955 -3.85 4.67 -10.36
C ILE A 955 -3.78 4.71 -11.88
N GLU A 956 -4.71 4.01 -12.54
CA GLU A 956 -4.81 3.99 -13.99
C GLU A 956 -5.52 5.25 -14.53
N PRO A 957 -5.04 5.87 -15.62
CA PRO A 957 -5.77 6.96 -16.28
C PRO A 957 -7.17 6.53 -16.72
N ILE A 958 -8.19 7.28 -16.29
CA ILE A 958 -9.59 7.00 -16.64
C ILE A 958 -9.98 7.70 -17.94
N ILE A 959 -10.74 6.98 -18.77
CA ILE A 959 -11.18 7.42 -20.09
C ILE A 959 -12.70 7.26 -20.17
N ASN A 960 -13.39 8.33 -20.55
CA ASN A 960 -14.82 8.26 -20.83
C ASN A 960 -15.01 7.81 -22.29
N THR A 961 -15.75 6.74 -22.57
CA THR A 961 -15.81 6.19 -23.93
C THR A 961 -17.21 5.72 -24.33
N GLY A 962 -17.48 5.74 -25.63
CA GLY A 962 -18.72 5.23 -26.20
C GLY A 962 -18.57 3.73 -26.43
N ILE A 963 -19.58 2.95 -26.06
CA ILE A 963 -19.55 1.50 -26.21
C ILE A 963 -20.12 1.13 -27.56
N ALA A 964 -19.26 0.67 -28.47
CA ALA A 964 -19.65 0.14 -29.77
C ALA A 964 -20.11 -1.32 -29.65
N HIS A 965 -21.04 -1.76 -30.48
CA HIS A 965 -21.41 -3.18 -30.56
C HIS A 965 -20.27 -4.00 -31.20
N LYS A 966 -20.01 -5.22 -30.73
CA LYS A 966 -18.92 -6.08 -31.25
C LYS A 966 -19.11 -6.53 -32.71
N LYS A 967 -20.35 -6.62 -33.18
CA LYS A 967 -20.69 -6.86 -34.59
C LYS A 967 -20.75 -5.55 -35.35
N ALA A 968 -20.09 -5.50 -36.51
CA ALA A 968 -20.13 -4.37 -37.44
C ALA A 968 -21.57 -3.97 -37.79
N GLY A 969 -21.81 -2.67 -37.93
CA GLY A 969 -23.05 -2.11 -38.48
C GLY A 969 -24.20 -1.90 -37.50
N ILE A 970 -24.09 -2.34 -36.25
CA ILE A 970 -25.14 -2.10 -35.23
C ILE A 970 -25.01 -0.71 -34.60
N GLY A 971 -23.78 -0.20 -34.44
CA GLY A 971 -23.55 1.15 -33.91
C GLY A 971 -23.20 1.18 -32.42
N GLN A 972 -23.48 2.31 -31.79
CA GLN A 972 -23.29 2.52 -30.36
C GLN A 972 -24.41 1.83 -29.56
N VAL A 973 -24.03 1.11 -28.50
CA VAL A 973 -24.94 0.35 -27.64
C VAL A 973 -24.85 0.74 -26.17
N GLY A 974 -23.99 1.70 -25.84
CA GLY A 974 -23.89 2.25 -24.51
C GLY A 974 -22.84 3.35 -24.40
N ALA A 975 -22.60 3.78 -23.17
CA ALA A 975 -21.52 4.68 -22.80
C ALA A 975 -20.99 4.28 -21.43
N GLY A 976 -19.69 4.51 -21.21
CA GLY A 976 -19.03 4.03 -20.02
C GLY A 976 -17.69 4.66 -19.77
N THR A 977 -16.99 4.08 -18.80
CA THR A 977 -15.61 4.38 -18.49
C THR A 977 -14.74 3.16 -18.76
N VAL A 978 -13.48 3.42 -19.02
CA VAL A 978 -12.44 2.39 -19.13
C VAL A 978 -11.14 2.99 -18.62
N THR A 979 -10.25 2.16 -18.11
CA THR A 979 -8.92 2.59 -17.66
C THR A 979 -7.86 2.21 -18.67
N ALA A 980 -6.85 3.08 -18.82
CA ALA A 980 -5.65 2.75 -19.58
C ALA A 980 -4.86 1.66 -18.83
N PRO A 981 -4.59 0.49 -19.44
CA PRO A 981 -3.98 -0.64 -18.73
C PRO A 981 -2.59 -0.30 -18.20
N ILE A 982 -2.35 -0.52 -16.90
CA ILE A 982 -1.09 -0.14 -16.23
C ILE A 982 0.17 -0.71 -16.90
N ALA A 983 0.09 -1.91 -17.49
CA ALA A 983 1.23 -2.60 -18.10
C ALA A 983 1.91 -1.81 -19.24
N CYS A 984 1.21 -0.90 -19.92
CA CYS A 984 1.86 -0.05 -20.91
C CYS A 984 2.71 1.07 -20.28
N PHE A 985 2.34 1.55 -19.08
CA PHE A 985 3.09 2.50 -18.27
C PHE A 985 4.30 1.85 -17.63
N GLU A 986 4.18 0.62 -17.13
CA GLU A 986 5.31 -0.17 -16.61
C GLU A 986 6.39 -0.37 -17.68
N LYS A 987 5.99 -0.77 -18.90
CA LYS A 987 6.92 -0.91 -20.04
C LYS A 987 7.60 0.42 -20.39
N ALA A 988 6.85 1.53 -20.34
CA ALA A 988 7.40 2.86 -20.59
C ALA A 988 8.38 3.27 -19.49
N LEU A 989 8.10 2.95 -18.22
CA LEU A 989 8.97 3.25 -17.08
C LEU A 989 10.29 2.50 -17.19
N VAL A 990 10.26 1.19 -17.50
CA VAL A 990 11.46 0.37 -17.70
C VAL A 990 12.33 0.96 -18.82
N ALA A 991 11.74 1.23 -19.99
CA ALA A 991 12.48 1.79 -21.13
C ALA A 991 13.02 3.20 -20.85
N PHE A 992 12.28 4.01 -20.08
CA PHE A 992 12.76 5.32 -19.65
C PHE A 992 13.96 5.21 -18.70
N ALA A 993 13.92 4.28 -17.74
CA ALA A 993 15.04 4.01 -16.83
C ALA A 993 16.29 3.54 -17.61
N GLU A 994 16.12 2.62 -18.57
CA GLU A 994 17.21 2.19 -19.46
C GLU A 994 17.81 3.37 -20.23
N SER A 995 16.97 4.31 -20.70
CA SER A 995 17.44 5.50 -21.43
C SER A 995 18.30 6.45 -20.57
N LEU A 996 18.17 6.36 -19.24
CA LEU A 996 18.97 7.10 -18.27
C LEU A 996 20.20 6.31 -17.77
N GLY A 997 20.39 5.08 -18.25
CA GLY A 997 21.51 4.21 -17.86
C GLY A 997 21.28 3.46 -16.54
N ILE A 998 20.04 3.40 -16.05
CA ILE A 998 19.68 2.63 -14.85
C ILE A 998 19.56 1.14 -15.22
N GLN A 999 20.15 0.26 -14.41
CA GLN A 999 20.06 -1.18 -14.61
C GLN A 999 18.69 -1.72 -14.17
N VAL A 1000 18.03 -2.48 -15.04
CA VAL A 1000 16.63 -2.92 -14.84
C VAL A 1000 16.45 -4.42 -14.63
N ASP A 1001 17.45 -5.26 -14.89
CA ASP A 1001 17.31 -6.73 -14.96
C ASP A 1001 17.84 -7.51 -13.76
N GLU A 1002 18.43 -6.84 -12.76
CA GLU A 1002 18.89 -7.52 -11.54
C GLU A 1002 17.76 -7.87 -10.56
#